data_AF-A0A2S6BRL8-F1
#
_entry.id   AF-A0A2S6BRL8-F1
#
_cell.length_a   1.000
_cell.length_b   1.000
_cell.length_c   1.000
_cell.angle_alpha   90.00
_cell.angle_beta   90.00
_cell.angle_gamma   90.00
#
_symmetry.space_group_name_H-M   'P 1'
#
loop_
_entity.id
_entity.type
_entity.pdbx_description
1 polymer ?
#
loop_
_entity_poly.entity_id
_entity_poly.type
_entity_poly.pdbx_seq_one_letter_code
_entity_poly.pdbx_strand_id
1 'polypeptide(L)'
;MLNDHTTPSELDWPPIEPFSDPSPESQPHTYDATDGLPLPNDTTNRGDWTLEPNVRRLEFLSNFTDTKGLASSFDCGSLEQRAMFIDCLGHQYVDSQLDATVAEKSHHIVAAIERSSELLARRTSCDSGWPESLKTACYDFFAPSQLQFHLAAYWALWHPNCPIIHKPTFAIAESPSTLLAVMALLGACLSPVTGHRESALLWLDPVEEWVFSAPELTDDPLRTESSADNFAKLQERLDALRAAYCVILLQTWEGAEAAKRRARRSRYTDIIGIFRSVCNEDISHGGLSRYIQGPSRVQAWREFVLREELIRTLTYVVLLDTAYVIFNNTPPRMAPGEARFSLSCPELCFQADSVSAWSDAIQSYALSELGQRQPLVHQVLSMLWADSLSVVDEVLLRSMSSLNLFILVHPLHVQLFHARCHPLPTSQTALVRRALDAWRRIWLERSDPPGLEERTPTRAADCWKRLGFARHAPEFWCLADLILNSSESMHAQSYDQTNGFGGKSLISQLLSRYDESDMSQVHKLVDLFGSMQLATTPHDDQAGAPRVSRELSAERLKDGAVLPRTMLYPSLISTSTSVTMKQVDELQGEDGSIGPASAAFRAPAGGNAGARPLRLPPNTTLEKFNDFMSAVQEIVGIDNATVVSSDAELQQEDYMEPSKAHDMYYIAEKEYFVSSAVVAPRNVADVQAIMKLCNEFVIPVWPFSIGRNVGYGGSAPRVPGSVGLDMGRNMRKVLEVNEDGAFAVVEPGVTFMDLHNYLVERNLRDKLWIDTPDLGGGSVIGNTVERGVGYTPYGDHWMMHCGMEVVLPDGSLWRSGMGGLPNPKADPNARPEDQAWNETFGLFNYGFGPYNDGIFTQSSLGIVVKMGIWLMVNPGGYQSYMITFPKDSDLHKAIEIIRPLRVGMVLQNVPTMRHILLDAAVMGNRASYKKSPELLTDDELDEIAKKLNLGRWNFYGAVYGPEPVRQVMLQVIKQSFLSIEGAKYFEPQDQPDNLVLQTRHDTLQGIPSTTELRWVDWLPNGSHLFFSPIAKVSGDDAVAQYEVTRKRCEEAKFDFIGTFVIGMREMHHIVCIVFDRKDPDSRRRAHWLIRTLIDDAAERGWGEYRTHLAVMDQIAKTYSFNDNAQLKLNEKIKEALDPKGILSPGKNGVWPKHMNAEDYKVPV
;
A
#
# COMPACT_ATOMS: atom_id res chain seq x y z
N MET A 1 -40.52 11.17 -39.59
CA MET A 1 -41.88 10.59 -39.51
C MET A 1 -41.77 9.33 -38.66
N LEU A 2 -42.68 9.01 -37.74
CA LEU A 2 -43.77 9.80 -37.15
C LEU A 2 -44.04 9.22 -35.74
N ASN A 3 -44.90 9.84 -34.95
CA ASN A 3 -45.11 9.49 -33.53
C ASN A 3 -46.17 8.40 -33.30
N ASP A 4 -46.32 8.06 -32.01
CA ASP A 4 -47.57 7.74 -31.29
C ASP A 4 -48.01 6.27 -31.09
N HIS A 5 -47.92 5.87 -29.81
CA HIS A 5 -48.92 5.20 -28.98
C HIS A 5 -49.87 4.14 -29.57
N THR A 6 -49.84 2.93 -28.99
CA THR A 6 -50.95 2.43 -28.13
C THR A 6 -50.56 1.18 -27.32
N THR A 7 -51.34 0.87 -26.27
CA THR A 7 -51.12 -0.18 -25.27
C THR A 7 -51.75 -1.53 -25.64
N PRO A 8 -51.14 -2.68 -25.27
CA PRO A 8 -51.84 -3.95 -25.06
C PRO A 8 -52.47 -4.03 -23.65
N SER A 9 -53.47 -4.90 -23.49
CA SER A 9 -54.33 -5.02 -22.31
C SER A 9 -53.80 -5.93 -21.19
N GLU A 10 -54.50 -5.87 -20.04
CA GLU A 10 -54.32 -6.73 -18.87
C GLU A 10 -54.44 -8.24 -19.16
N LEU A 11 -53.90 -9.05 -18.25
CA LEU A 11 -54.14 -10.49 -18.12
C LEU A 11 -54.30 -10.78 -16.62
N ASP A 12 -55.47 -11.30 -16.23
CA ASP A 12 -55.87 -11.42 -14.81
C ASP A 12 -55.06 -12.47 -14.03
N TRP A 13 -54.72 -12.13 -12.79
CA TRP A 13 -54.48 -13.11 -11.72
C TRP A 13 -55.62 -13.03 -10.67
N PRO A 14 -56.01 -14.16 -10.05
CA PRO A 14 -57.13 -14.20 -9.11
C PRO A 14 -56.82 -13.45 -7.79
N PRO A 15 -57.84 -12.91 -7.12
CA PRO A 15 -57.66 -12.19 -5.86
C PRO A 15 -57.28 -13.13 -4.71
N ILE A 16 -56.36 -12.67 -3.85
CA ILE A 16 -56.10 -13.26 -2.54
C ILE A 16 -57.09 -12.64 -1.55
N GLU A 17 -57.83 -13.46 -0.80
CA GLU A 17 -58.83 -12.98 0.16
C GLU A 17 -58.18 -12.31 1.39
N PRO A 18 -58.78 -11.25 1.96
CA PRO A 18 -58.28 -10.60 3.17
C PRO A 18 -58.65 -11.41 4.43
N PHE A 19 -57.68 -11.54 5.35
CA PHE A 19 -57.97 -12.02 6.71
C PHE A 19 -58.99 -11.08 7.39
N SER A 20 -60.02 -11.67 8.01
CA SER A 20 -61.12 -10.97 8.66
C SER A 20 -60.97 -10.96 10.19
N ASP A 21 -61.39 -9.85 10.80
CA ASP A 21 -61.20 -9.55 12.22
C ASP A 21 -62.36 -10.09 13.08
N PRO A 22 -62.12 -10.96 14.09
CA PRO A 22 -63.17 -11.49 14.95
C PRO A 22 -63.41 -10.62 16.19
N SER A 23 -64.57 -9.95 16.23
CA SER A 23 -65.02 -9.13 17.37
C SER A 23 -65.23 -9.95 18.66
N PRO A 24 -65.08 -9.34 19.86
CA PRO A 24 -64.97 -10.08 21.11
C PRO A 24 -66.32 -10.39 21.78
N GLU A 25 -66.55 -11.66 22.16
CA GLU A 25 -67.25 -12.03 23.40
C GLU A 25 -67.10 -13.52 23.77
N SER A 26 -66.01 -13.87 24.47
CA SER A 26 -66.01 -14.97 25.43
C SER A 26 -64.98 -14.67 26.54
N GLN A 27 -65.27 -15.06 27.77
CA GLN A 27 -64.44 -14.70 28.94
C GLN A 27 -63.12 -15.49 28.93
N PRO A 28 -62.03 -14.92 29.47
CA PRO A 28 -60.72 -15.56 29.41
C PRO A 28 -60.70 -16.85 30.21
N HIS A 29 -60.62 -17.98 29.50
CA HIS A 29 -60.07 -19.19 30.09
C HIS A 29 -58.61 -18.94 30.42
N THR A 30 -58.33 -18.89 31.71
CA THR A 30 -56.99 -18.70 32.26
C THR A 30 -56.10 -19.89 31.89
N TYR A 31 -55.36 -19.75 30.79
CA TYR A 31 -54.04 -20.36 30.72
C TYR A 31 -53.14 -19.55 31.65
N ASP A 32 -52.80 -20.16 32.78
CA ASP A 32 -51.88 -19.59 33.76
C ASP A 32 -50.50 -19.51 33.09
N ALA A 33 -49.97 -18.30 32.90
CA ALA A 33 -48.76 -18.06 32.13
C ALA A 33 -47.48 -18.24 32.96
N THR A 34 -47.51 -19.18 33.90
CA THR A 34 -46.34 -19.71 34.61
C THR A 34 -45.54 -20.63 33.69
N ASP A 35 -44.27 -20.84 34.03
CA ASP A 35 -43.33 -21.77 33.37
C ASP A 35 -42.91 -21.43 31.93
N GLY A 36 -43.06 -20.16 31.53
CA GLY A 36 -42.00 -19.53 30.76
C GLY A 36 -40.78 -19.32 31.66
N LEU A 37 -39.85 -20.29 31.71
CA LEU A 37 -38.68 -20.24 32.60
C LEU A 37 -37.96 -18.89 32.52
N PRO A 38 -37.85 -18.12 33.62
CA PRO A 38 -37.08 -16.89 33.63
C PRO A 38 -35.61 -17.25 33.42
N LEU A 39 -34.95 -16.51 32.54
CA LEU A 39 -33.50 -16.63 32.40
C LEU A 39 -32.84 -16.30 33.75
N PRO A 40 -31.76 -17.00 34.16
CA PRO A 40 -31.01 -16.62 35.35
C PRO A 40 -30.66 -15.15 35.30
N ASN A 41 -30.87 -14.41 36.40
CA ASN A 41 -30.65 -12.96 36.45
C ASN A 41 -29.22 -12.60 36.02
N ASP A 42 -29.04 -12.24 34.75
CA ASP A 42 -27.84 -11.55 34.30
C ASP A 42 -27.92 -10.13 34.87
N THR A 43 -27.32 -9.94 36.05
CA THR A 43 -27.34 -8.68 36.80
C THR A 43 -26.60 -7.54 36.08
N THR A 44 -26.03 -7.80 34.90
CA THR A 44 -25.28 -6.85 34.09
C THR A 44 -26.17 -6.05 33.12
N ASN A 45 -27.26 -5.51 33.67
CA ASN A 45 -28.19 -4.59 32.99
C ASN A 45 -27.48 -3.26 32.71
N ARG A 46 -27.09 -2.99 31.44
CA ARG A 46 -25.96 -2.10 31.09
C ARG A 46 -24.74 -2.36 32.01
N GLY A 47 -24.17 -3.56 31.87
CA GLY A 47 -23.19 -4.17 32.79
C GLY A 47 -22.25 -3.20 33.51
N ASP A 48 -22.07 -3.46 34.81
CA ASP A 48 -21.61 -2.56 35.89
C ASP A 48 -20.13 -2.12 35.78
N TRP A 49 -19.76 -1.70 34.58
CA TRP A 49 -18.47 -1.18 34.15
C TRP A 49 -18.33 0.28 34.61
N THR A 50 -18.30 0.46 35.93
CA THR A 50 -17.64 1.63 36.50
C THR A 50 -16.18 1.60 36.04
N LEU A 51 -15.83 2.39 35.02
CA LEU A 51 -14.45 2.60 34.57
C LEU A 51 -13.70 3.47 35.59
N GLU A 52 -13.65 3.01 36.84
CA GLU A 52 -12.85 3.60 37.91
C GLU A 52 -11.36 3.49 37.57
N PRO A 53 -10.50 4.43 38.02
CA PRO A 53 -9.07 4.40 37.70
C PRO A 53 -8.34 3.10 38.10
N ASN A 54 -8.88 2.37 39.08
CA ASN A 54 -8.18 1.31 39.80
C ASN A 54 -8.72 -0.11 39.55
N VAL A 55 -9.80 -0.27 38.75
CA VAL A 55 -10.43 -1.59 38.50
C VAL A 55 -10.55 -1.82 37.00
N ARG A 56 -9.51 -2.44 36.42
CA ARG A 56 -9.52 -2.95 35.03
C ARG A 56 -9.77 -4.45 35.08
N ARG A 57 -10.84 -4.93 34.45
CA ARG A 57 -11.06 -6.35 34.20
C ARG A 57 -11.00 -6.60 32.69
N LEU A 58 -10.41 -7.73 32.32
CA LEU A 58 -10.27 -8.22 30.95
C LEU A 58 -10.76 -9.68 30.91
N GLU A 59 -11.92 -9.91 31.54
CA GLU A 59 -12.44 -11.25 31.83
C GLU A 59 -13.02 -11.89 30.57
N PHE A 60 -13.71 -11.11 29.73
CA PHE A 60 -14.10 -11.57 28.40
C PHE A 60 -12.87 -11.82 27.51
N LEU A 61 -11.91 -10.88 27.46
CA LEU A 61 -10.73 -10.99 26.59
C LEU A 61 -9.71 -12.07 27.01
N SER A 62 -9.60 -12.41 28.30
CA SER A 62 -8.78 -13.54 28.76
C SER A 62 -9.42 -14.85 28.25
N ASN A 63 -10.71 -15.06 28.52
CA ASN A 63 -11.46 -16.23 28.03
C ASN A 63 -11.49 -16.32 26.49
N PHE A 64 -11.60 -15.18 25.79
CA PHE A 64 -11.58 -15.09 24.32
C PHE A 64 -10.28 -15.65 23.73
N THR A 65 -9.15 -15.42 24.40
CA THR A 65 -7.80 -15.64 23.86
C THR A 65 -7.09 -16.90 24.39
N ASP A 66 -7.49 -17.44 25.55
CA ASP A 66 -7.06 -18.78 26.03
C ASP A 66 -7.78 -19.91 25.27
N THR A 67 -9.10 -19.78 25.12
CA THR A 67 -9.97 -20.91 24.75
C THR A 67 -10.00 -21.20 23.23
N LYS A 68 -10.51 -22.38 22.85
CA LYS A 68 -10.56 -22.84 21.45
C LYS A 68 -11.96 -23.27 21.01
N GLY A 69 -12.55 -22.45 20.16
CA GLY A 69 -13.86 -22.67 19.54
C GLY A 69 -14.81 -21.49 19.78
N LEU A 70 -15.80 -21.33 18.92
CA LEU A 70 -16.74 -20.20 18.95
C LEU A 70 -17.54 -20.16 20.26
N ALA A 71 -17.87 -21.34 20.80
CA ALA A 71 -18.71 -21.51 21.98
C ALA A 71 -18.02 -21.20 23.32
N SER A 72 -16.71 -20.90 23.29
CA SER A 72 -15.92 -20.45 24.43
C SER A 72 -15.33 -19.06 24.24
N SER A 73 -15.05 -18.64 23.00
CA SER A 73 -14.53 -17.29 22.73
C SER A 73 -15.61 -16.20 22.70
N PHE A 74 -16.83 -16.47 22.22
CA PHE A 74 -17.87 -15.43 22.03
C PHE A 74 -18.95 -15.42 23.14
N ASP A 75 -19.75 -14.35 23.22
CA ASP A 75 -20.85 -14.20 24.19
C ASP A 75 -22.05 -15.09 23.82
N CYS A 76 -21.85 -16.39 24.04
CA CYS A 76 -22.80 -17.46 23.72
C CYS A 76 -23.51 -18.00 24.97
N GLY A 77 -23.16 -17.51 26.17
CA GLY A 77 -23.61 -18.04 27.46
C GLY A 77 -22.93 -19.35 27.87
N SER A 78 -23.07 -19.72 29.15
CA SER A 78 -22.58 -21.00 29.71
C SER A 78 -23.27 -22.22 29.08
N LEU A 79 -22.69 -23.42 29.24
CA LEU A 79 -23.27 -24.65 28.69
C LEU A 79 -24.71 -24.90 29.19
N GLU A 80 -24.99 -24.59 30.46
CA GLU A 80 -26.34 -24.69 31.05
C GLU A 80 -27.31 -23.69 30.42
N GLN A 81 -26.90 -22.43 30.24
CA GLN A 81 -27.71 -21.42 29.55
C GLN A 81 -27.98 -21.81 28.09
N ARG A 82 -26.98 -22.37 27.38
CA ARG A 82 -27.15 -22.87 26.01
C ARG A 82 -28.11 -24.06 25.95
N ALA A 83 -28.04 -24.99 26.91
CA ALA A 83 -29.01 -26.08 27.04
C ALA A 83 -30.42 -25.53 27.25
N MET A 84 -30.62 -24.61 28.22
CA MET A 84 -31.93 -23.97 28.48
C MET A 84 -32.49 -23.26 27.23
N PHE A 85 -31.68 -22.53 26.47
CA PHE A 85 -32.13 -21.88 25.23
C PHE A 85 -32.58 -22.90 24.18
N ILE A 86 -31.86 -24.02 24.05
CA ILE A 86 -32.15 -25.07 23.07
C ILE A 86 -33.36 -25.91 23.48
N ASP A 87 -33.54 -26.23 24.76
CA ASP A 87 -34.74 -26.92 25.25
C ASP A 87 -36.00 -26.07 25.05
N CYS A 88 -35.92 -24.77 25.34
CA CYS A 88 -37.01 -23.82 25.08
C CYS A 88 -37.39 -23.72 23.59
N LEU A 89 -36.41 -23.88 22.68
CA LEU A 89 -36.67 -23.95 21.24
C LEU A 89 -37.21 -25.32 20.83
N GLY A 90 -36.66 -26.41 21.38
CA GLY A 90 -37.07 -27.79 21.08
C GLY A 90 -38.57 -27.98 21.26
N HIS A 91 -39.14 -27.46 22.35
CA HIS A 91 -40.58 -27.48 22.60
C HIS A 91 -41.44 -26.71 21.57
N GLN A 92 -40.87 -25.81 20.77
CA GLN A 92 -41.58 -25.09 19.70
C GLN A 92 -41.52 -25.81 18.34
N TYR A 93 -40.48 -26.62 18.08
CA TYR A 93 -40.29 -27.29 16.78
C TYR A 93 -40.96 -28.66 16.65
N VAL A 94 -41.54 -29.22 17.73
CA VAL A 94 -42.20 -30.54 17.69
C VAL A 94 -43.53 -30.55 16.89
N ASP A 95 -44.19 -29.40 16.76
CA ASP A 95 -45.55 -29.31 16.17
C ASP A 95 -45.57 -28.87 14.69
N SER A 96 -44.43 -28.52 14.09
CA SER A 96 -44.36 -28.14 12.67
C SER A 96 -44.20 -29.35 11.76
N GLN A 97 -45.12 -29.55 10.82
CA GLN A 97 -44.94 -30.51 9.72
C GLN A 97 -43.65 -30.19 8.94
N LEU A 98 -42.93 -31.23 8.47
CA LEU A 98 -41.74 -31.03 7.66
C LEU A 98 -42.11 -30.31 6.35
N ASP A 99 -41.69 -29.05 6.24
CA ASP A 99 -41.80 -28.25 5.03
C ASP A 99 -40.99 -28.88 3.88
N ALA A 100 -41.66 -29.13 2.76
CA ALA A 100 -41.07 -29.70 1.55
C ALA A 100 -39.92 -28.83 0.99
N THR A 101 -39.99 -27.50 1.16
CA THR A 101 -38.93 -26.59 0.72
C THR A 101 -37.66 -26.75 1.56
N VAL A 102 -37.76 -27.12 2.85
CA VAL A 102 -36.58 -27.43 3.66
C VAL A 102 -35.92 -28.74 3.20
N ALA A 103 -36.71 -29.72 2.76
CA ALA A 103 -36.17 -30.94 2.15
C ALA A 103 -35.43 -30.67 0.83
N GLU A 104 -35.95 -29.77 -0.02
CA GLU A 104 -35.26 -29.33 -1.23
C GLU A 104 -33.93 -28.63 -0.93
N LYS A 105 -33.91 -27.68 0.02
CA LYS A 105 -32.68 -26.98 0.43
C LYS A 105 -31.65 -27.95 1.03
N SER A 106 -32.09 -28.92 1.84
CA SER A 106 -31.27 -30.00 2.40
C SER A 106 -30.59 -30.82 1.30
N HIS A 107 -31.35 -31.32 0.31
CA HIS A 107 -30.80 -32.06 -0.82
C HIS A 107 -29.79 -31.23 -1.63
N HIS A 108 -30.07 -29.94 -1.87
CA HIS A 108 -29.15 -29.07 -2.61
C HIS A 108 -27.82 -28.84 -1.86
N ILE A 109 -27.85 -28.68 -0.54
CA ILE A 109 -26.64 -28.54 0.30
C ILE A 109 -25.78 -29.80 0.20
N VAL A 110 -26.34 -30.99 0.41
CA VAL A 110 -25.57 -32.25 0.35
C VAL A 110 -24.97 -32.46 -1.05
N ALA A 111 -25.73 -32.23 -2.11
CA ALA A 111 -25.26 -32.35 -3.49
C ALA A 111 -24.22 -31.28 -3.90
N ALA A 112 -24.12 -30.16 -3.18
CA ALA A 112 -23.03 -29.20 -3.35
C ALA A 112 -21.77 -29.64 -2.58
N ILE A 113 -21.92 -30.12 -1.35
CA ILE A 113 -20.82 -30.61 -0.51
C ILE A 113 -20.15 -31.85 -1.13
N GLU A 114 -20.90 -32.73 -1.79
CA GLU A 114 -20.37 -33.83 -2.60
C GLU A 114 -19.37 -33.31 -3.66
N ARG A 115 -19.81 -32.36 -4.49
CA ARG A 115 -19.00 -31.77 -5.57
C ARG A 115 -17.76 -31.04 -5.04
N SER A 116 -17.88 -30.26 -3.97
CA SER A 116 -16.73 -29.57 -3.36
C SER A 116 -15.75 -30.54 -2.72
N SER A 117 -16.23 -31.64 -2.12
CA SER A 117 -15.36 -32.68 -1.56
C SER A 117 -14.54 -33.37 -2.65
N GLU A 118 -15.13 -33.67 -3.82
CA GLU A 118 -14.37 -34.18 -4.97
C GLU A 118 -13.33 -33.19 -5.49
N LEU A 119 -13.65 -31.90 -5.56
CA LEU A 119 -12.71 -30.86 -6.01
C LEU A 119 -11.50 -30.74 -5.07
N LEU A 120 -11.72 -30.84 -3.75
CA LEU A 120 -10.65 -30.82 -2.75
C LEU A 120 -9.78 -32.10 -2.79
N ALA A 121 -10.38 -33.28 -2.98
CA ALA A 121 -9.64 -34.54 -3.12
C ALA A 121 -8.68 -34.51 -4.33
N ARG A 122 -9.15 -33.97 -5.47
CA ARG A 122 -8.32 -33.79 -6.69
C ARG A 122 -7.12 -32.86 -6.46
N ARG A 123 -7.29 -31.79 -5.67
CA ARG A 123 -6.19 -30.84 -5.31
C ARG A 123 -5.16 -31.43 -4.34
N THR A 124 -5.51 -32.46 -3.58
CA THR A 124 -4.62 -33.10 -2.59
C THR A 124 -3.98 -34.39 -3.08
N SER A 125 -4.17 -34.73 -4.37
CA SER A 125 -3.65 -35.96 -5.00
C SER A 125 -4.07 -37.26 -4.30
N CYS A 126 -5.22 -37.24 -3.60
CA CYS A 126 -5.74 -38.40 -2.87
C CYS A 126 -6.85 -39.07 -3.70
N ASP A 127 -6.49 -40.09 -4.48
CA ASP A 127 -7.35 -40.73 -5.48
C ASP A 127 -8.33 -41.76 -4.85
N SER A 128 -8.97 -41.37 -3.76
CA SER A 128 -9.99 -42.14 -3.03
C SER A 128 -11.34 -41.46 -3.15
N GLY A 129 -12.26 -42.09 -3.89
CA GLY A 129 -13.63 -41.60 -4.07
C GLY A 129 -14.41 -41.46 -2.75
N TRP A 130 -15.41 -40.57 -2.73
CA TRP A 130 -16.12 -40.14 -1.52
C TRP A 130 -16.76 -41.34 -0.77
N PRO A 131 -16.28 -41.72 0.44
CA PRO A 131 -16.70 -42.95 1.09
C PRO A 131 -18.15 -42.92 1.55
N GLU A 132 -18.85 -44.06 1.43
CA GLU A 132 -20.29 -44.16 1.75
C GLU A 132 -20.62 -43.70 3.17
N SER A 133 -19.78 -44.03 4.15
CA SER A 133 -19.94 -43.58 5.54
C SER A 133 -19.88 -42.05 5.71
N LEU A 134 -19.14 -41.36 4.84
CA LEU A 134 -19.04 -39.90 4.83
C LEU A 134 -20.20 -39.28 4.02
N LYS A 135 -20.77 -40.00 3.05
CA LYS A 135 -22.05 -39.65 2.44
C LYS A 135 -23.17 -39.69 3.47
N THR A 136 -23.31 -40.79 4.21
CA THR A 136 -24.32 -40.94 5.27
C THR A 136 -24.19 -39.83 6.31
N ALA A 137 -22.98 -39.56 6.81
CA ALA A 137 -22.75 -38.48 7.78
C ALA A 137 -23.13 -37.08 7.25
N CYS A 138 -22.99 -36.82 5.94
CA CYS A 138 -23.41 -35.56 5.32
C CYS A 138 -24.94 -35.46 5.24
N TYR A 139 -25.61 -36.54 4.80
CA TYR A 139 -27.07 -36.62 4.78
C TYR A 139 -27.68 -36.50 6.18
N ASP A 140 -27.10 -37.15 7.19
CA ASP A 140 -27.58 -37.11 8.57
C ASP A 140 -27.42 -35.69 9.17
N PHE A 141 -26.28 -35.04 8.95
CA PHE A 141 -26.01 -33.70 9.50
C PHE A 141 -26.89 -32.62 8.86
N PHE A 142 -27.08 -32.66 7.53
CA PHE A 142 -27.92 -31.68 6.81
C PHE A 142 -29.37 -32.16 6.61
N ALA A 143 -29.80 -33.23 7.28
CA ALA A 143 -31.18 -33.72 7.23
C ALA A 143 -32.18 -32.60 7.60
N PRO A 144 -33.40 -32.55 7.03
CA PRO A 144 -34.27 -31.37 7.14
C PRO A 144 -34.57 -30.91 8.57
N SER A 145 -34.74 -31.85 9.50
CA SER A 145 -34.94 -31.58 10.93
C SER A 145 -33.66 -31.12 11.65
N GLN A 146 -32.49 -31.66 11.30
CA GLN A 146 -31.20 -31.22 11.83
C GLN A 146 -30.83 -29.83 11.31
N LEU A 147 -31.07 -29.57 10.02
CA LEU A 147 -30.91 -28.25 9.41
C LEU A 147 -31.80 -27.20 10.12
N GLN A 148 -33.07 -27.50 10.38
CA GLN A 148 -33.94 -26.62 11.19
C GLN A 148 -33.40 -26.40 12.60
N PHE A 149 -32.96 -27.45 13.29
CA PHE A 149 -32.41 -27.38 14.64
C PHE A 149 -31.11 -26.53 14.70
N HIS A 150 -30.18 -26.73 13.76
CA HIS A 150 -28.96 -25.94 13.68
C HIS A 150 -29.24 -24.47 13.32
N LEU A 151 -30.21 -24.19 12.45
CA LEU A 151 -30.65 -22.82 12.17
C LEU A 151 -31.31 -22.17 13.40
N ALA A 152 -32.07 -22.91 14.20
CA ALA A 152 -32.62 -22.42 15.47
C ALA A 152 -31.50 -22.09 16.47
N ALA A 153 -30.49 -22.95 16.58
CA ALA A 153 -29.29 -22.72 17.39
C ALA A 153 -28.51 -21.48 16.93
N TYR A 154 -28.36 -21.27 15.61
CA TYR A 154 -27.77 -20.05 15.04
C TYR A 154 -28.50 -18.80 15.55
N TRP A 155 -29.83 -18.76 15.50
CA TRP A 155 -30.60 -17.57 15.90
C TRP A 155 -30.52 -17.27 17.40
N ALA A 156 -30.46 -18.27 18.27
CA ALA A 156 -30.38 -18.03 19.72
C ALA A 156 -28.95 -17.76 20.22
N LEU A 157 -27.96 -18.43 19.63
CA LEU A 157 -26.59 -18.49 20.15
C LEU A 157 -25.61 -17.62 19.34
N TRP A 158 -25.69 -17.65 18.00
CA TRP A 158 -24.78 -16.88 17.15
C TRP A 158 -25.27 -15.47 16.84
N HIS A 159 -26.51 -15.32 16.36
CA HIS A 159 -27.03 -14.06 15.82
C HIS A 159 -26.80 -12.82 16.72
N PRO A 160 -27.00 -12.87 18.06
CA PRO A 160 -26.64 -11.77 18.96
C PRO A 160 -25.23 -11.21 18.81
N ASN A 161 -24.26 -12.07 18.46
CA ASN A 161 -22.87 -11.70 18.28
C ASN A 161 -22.59 -11.12 16.88
N CYS A 162 -23.40 -11.42 15.87
CA CYS A 162 -23.23 -10.93 14.51
C CYS A 162 -24.59 -10.76 13.81
N PRO A 163 -25.36 -9.71 14.15
CA PRO A 163 -26.70 -9.47 13.62
C PRO A 163 -26.64 -8.86 12.21
N ILE A 164 -26.08 -9.61 11.25
CA ILE A 164 -25.94 -9.20 9.85
C ILE A 164 -27.07 -9.72 8.95
N ILE A 165 -28.08 -10.41 9.51
CA ILE A 165 -29.25 -10.95 8.80
C ILE A 165 -30.50 -10.61 9.62
N HIS A 166 -31.50 -9.98 9.00
CA HIS A 166 -32.71 -9.51 9.67
C HIS A 166 -33.70 -10.67 9.88
N LYS A 167 -33.63 -11.29 11.06
CA LYS A 167 -34.45 -12.47 11.43
C LYS A 167 -35.94 -12.33 11.07
N PRO A 168 -36.65 -11.20 11.30
CA PRO A 168 -38.08 -11.09 11.02
C PRO A 168 -38.48 -11.15 9.54
N THR A 169 -37.54 -10.96 8.60
CA THR A 169 -37.79 -11.11 7.14
C THR A 169 -37.07 -12.33 6.54
N PHE A 170 -36.35 -13.10 7.35
CA PHE A 170 -35.60 -14.25 6.86
C PHE A 170 -36.53 -15.44 6.57
N ALA A 171 -36.49 -15.95 5.34
CA ALA A 171 -37.21 -17.16 4.93
C ALA A 171 -36.23 -18.21 4.37
N ILE A 172 -36.33 -19.45 4.86
CA ILE A 172 -35.49 -20.57 4.39
C ILE A 172 -35.72 -20.85 2.88
N ALA A 173 -36.95 -20.64 2.41
CA ALA A 173 -37.33 -20.75 1.00
C ALA A 173 -36.58 -19.76 0.10
N GLU A 174 -36.49 -18.50 0.52
CA GLU A 174 -35.88 -17.42 -0.29
C GLU A 174 -34.34 -17.39 -0.14
N SER A 175 -33.80 -17.89 0.97
CA SER A 175 -32.37 -17.85 1.28
C SER A 175 -31.49 -18.76 0.40
N PRO A 176 -30.29 -18.33 -0.04
CA PRO A 176 -29.32 -19.19 -0.72
C PRO A 176 -28.83 -20.37 0.12
N SER A 177 -28.67 -21.54 -0.51
CA SER A 177 -28.23 -22.77 0.17
C SER A 177 -26.82 -22.68 0.76
N THR A 178 -25.93 -21.87 0.18
CA THR A 178 -24.60 -21.54 0.72
C THR A 178 -24.71 -20.86 2.09
N LEU A 179 -25.56 -19.85 2.20
CA LEU A 179 -25.82 -19.12 3.44
C LEU A 179 -26.46 -20.03 4.51
N LEU A 180 -27.45 -20.84 4.12
CA LEU A 180 -28.07 -21.82 5.02
C LEU A 180 -27.07 -22.85 5.57
N ALA A 181 -26.14 -23.34 4.74
CA ALA A 181 -25.12 -24.30 5.17
C ALA A 181 -24.16 -23.70 6.22
N VAL A 182 -23.66 -22.47 6.02
CA VAL A 182 -22.75 -21.83 6.99
C VAL A 182 -23.46 -21.41 8.27
N MET A 183 -24.74 -21.00 8.18
CA MET A 183 -25.57 -20.73 9.36
C MET A 183 -25.78 -22.01 10.19
N ALA A 184 -26.05 -23.15 9.54
CA ALA A 184 -26.16 -24.44 10.22
C ALA A 184 -24.85 -24.85 10.89
N LEU A 185 -23.70 -24.69 10.23
CA LEU A 185 -22.39 -24.99 10.82
C LEU A 185 -22.08 -24.10 12.03
N LEU A 186 -22.38 -22.80 11.97
CA LEU A 186 -22.29 -21.89 13.12
C LEU A 186 -23.18 -22.33 14.29
N GLY A 187 -24.45 -22.67 14.02
CA GLY A 187 -25.37 -23.16 15.04
C GLY A 187 -24.95 -24.49 15.66
N ALA A 188 -24.42 -25.42 14.85
CA ALA A 188 -23.94 -26.72 15.30
C ALA A 188 -22.67 -26.62 16.16
N CYS A 189 -21.71 -25.75 15.81
CA CYS A 189 -20.51 -25.51 16.62
C CYS A 189 -20.82 -24.85 17.99
N LEU A 190 -21.94 -24.14 18.12
CA LEU A 190 -22.41 -23.55 19.39
C LEU A 190 -23.35 -24.47 20.19
N SER A 191 -23.85 -25.54 19.56
CA SER A 191 -24.82 -26.46 20.16
C SER A 191 -24.31 -27.03 21.49
N PRO A 192 -25.16 -27.11 22.54
CA PRO A 192 -24.84 -27.84 23.77
C PRO A 192 -24.91 -29.37 23.58
N VAL A 193 -25.46 -29.86 22.46
CA VAL A 193 -25.68 -31.29 22.20
C VAL A 193 -24.37 -31.94 21.74
N THR A 194 -23.92 -32.94 22.50
CA THR A 194 -22.69 -33.72 22.24
C THR A 194 -22.68 -34.29 20.81
N GLY A 195 -21.55 -34.16 20.11
CA GLY A 195 -21.37 -34.64 18.75
C GLY A 195 -21.73 -33.63 17.65
N HIS A 196 -22.58 -32.63 17.92
CA HIS A 196 -22.99 -31.66 16.89
C HIS A 196 -21.81 -30.84 16.37
N ARG A 197 -20.91 -30.40 17.26
CA ARG A 197 -19.69 -29.68 16.88
C ARG A 197 -18.73 -30.59 16.13
N GLU A 198 -18.47 -31.79 16.65
CA GLU A 198 -17.59 -32.78 16.03
C GLU A 198 -18.03 -33.14 14.59
N SER A 199 -19.34 -33.28 14.36
CA SER A 199 -19.89 -33.48 13.01
C SER A 199 -19.78 -32.23 12.13
N ALA A 200 -19.97 -31.03 12.67
CA ALA A 200 -19.82 -29.79 11.92
C ALA A 200 -18.38 -29.55 11.40
N LEU A 201 -17.36 -29.93 12.19
CA LEU A 201 -15.95 -29.80 11.81
C LEU A 201 -15.59 -30.54 10.51
N LEU A 202 -16.32 -31.61 10.16
CA LEU A 202 -16.11 -32.38 8.92
C LEU A 202 -16.42 -31.57 7.65
N TRP A 203 -17.29 -30.56 7.74
CA TRP A 203 -17.85 -29.87 6.58
C TRP A 203 -17.26 -28.47 6.33
N LEU A 204 -16.38 -27.98 7.21
CA LEU A 204 -15.82 -26.62 7.10
C LEU A 204 -15.04 -26.40 5.80
N ASP A 205 -14.12 -27.30 5.44
CA ASP A 205 -13.31 -27.18 4.22
C ASP A 205 -14.17 -27.34 2.93
N PRO A 206 -15.06 -28.34 2.80
CA PRO A 206 -15.98 -28.46 1.67
C PRO A 206 -16.93 -27.27 1.50
N VAL A 207 -17.46 -26.71 2.60
CA VAL A 207 -18.36 -25.53 2.54
C VAL A 207 -17.59 -24.25 2.28
N GLU A 208 -16.35 -24.09 2.78
CA GLU A 208 -15.49 -22.97 2.36
C GLU A 208 -15.24 -23.00 0.86
N GLU A 209 -14.85 -24.16 0.30
CA GLU A 209 -14.58 -24.27 -1.13
C GLU A 209 -15.84 -24.07 -1.98
N TRP A 210 -17.02 -24.51 -1.51
CA TRP A 210 -18.28 -24.19 -2.17
C TRP A 210 -18.56 -22.68 -2.16
N VAL A 211 -18.49 -22.04 -0.99
CA VAL A 211 -18.77 -20.61 -0.84
C VAL A 211 -17.82 -19.77 -1.70
N PHE A 212 -16.52 -20.05 -1.69
CA PHE A 212 -15.53 -19.35 -2.50
C PHE A 212 -15.45 -19.83 -3.97
N SER A 213 -16.44 -20.62 -4.43
CA SER A 213 -16.68 -20.89 -5.85
C SER A 213 -17.85 -20.08 -6.45
N ALA A 214 -18.51 -19.26 -5.63
CA ALA A 214 -19.63 -18.41 -6.04
C ALA A 214 -19.14 -17.24 -6.93
N PRO A 215 -19.66 -17.08 -8.17
CA PRO A 215 -19.21 -16.02 -9.10
C PRO A 215 -19.51 -14.60 -8.59
N GLU A 216 -20.48 -14.46 -7.68
CA GLU A 216 -20.81 -13.22 -6.99
C GLU A 216 -19.63 -12.65 -6.19
N LEU A 217 -18.62 -13.48 -5.87
CA LEU A 217 -17.38 -13.10 -5.19
C LEU A 217 -16.23 -12.74 -6.14
N THR A 218 -16.37 -12.95 -7.45
CA THR A 218 -15.28 -12.79 -8.44
C THR A 218 -15.49 -11.68 -9.47
N ASP A 219 -16.70 -11.15 -9.63
CA ASP A 219 -17.06 -10.23 -10.71
C ASP A 219 -16.99 -8.73 -10.35
N ASP A 220 -16.87 -7.90 -11.40
CA ASP A 220 -16.65 -6.43 -11.46
C ASP A 220 -17.57 -5.56 -10.53
N PRO A 221 -17.23 -4.29 -10.21
CA PRO A 221 -17.84 -3.54 -9.11
C PRO A 221 -19.30 -3.13 -9.35
N LEU A 222 -20.02 -2.91 -8.25
CA LEU A 222 -21.39 -2.40 -8.27
C LEU A 222 -21.44 -0.91 -8.67
N ARG A 223 -22.54 -0.51 -9.32
CA ARG A 223 -22.97 0.89 -9.48
C ARG A 223 -24.32 1.07 -8.82
N THR A 224 -24.44 2.00 -7.88
CA THR A 224 -25.60 2.06 -6.96
C THR A 224 -26.77 2.90 -7.49
N GLU A 225 -27.13 2.73 -8.75
CA GLU A 225 -28.30 3.41 -9.35
C GLU A 225 -29.61 2.66 -9.10
N SER A 226 -30.71 3.40 -8.95
CA SER A 226 -31.99 2.89 -8.43
C SER A 226 -32.86 2.20 -9.49
N SER A 227 -32.75 0.88 -9.61
CA SER A 227 -33.65 0.01 -10.39
C SER A 227 -34.06 -1.23 -9.60
N ALA A 228 -35.16 -1.89 -9.99
CA ALA A 228 -35.61 -3.14 -9.35
C ALA A 228 -34.61 -4.29 -9.53
N ASP A 229 -34.05 -4.44 -10.73
CA ASP A 229 -33.02 -5.44 -11.04
C ASP A 229 -31.75 -5.27 -10.19
N ASN A 230 -31.42 -4.04 -9.81
CA ASN A 230 -30.25 -3.76 -8.97
C ASN A 230 -30.47 -4.17 -7.50
N PHE A 231 -31.72 -4.17 -7.01
CA PHE A 231 -32.02 -4.71 -5.68
C PHE A 231 -31.82 -6.22 -5.60
N ALA A 232 -32.22 -6.98 -6.62
CA ALA A 232 -31.99 -8.43 -6.69
C ALA A 232 -30.48 -8.75 -6.71
N LYS A 233 -29.72 -8.09 -7.58
CA LYS A 233 -28.25 -8.29 -7.68
C LYS A 233 -27.50 -7.88 -6.42
N LEU A 234 -27.99 -6.86 -5.70
CA LEU A 234 -27.44 -6.48 -4.41
C LEU A 234 -27.70 -7.55 -3.34
N GLN A 235 -28.91 -8.13 -3.31
CA GLN A 235 -29.24 -9.25 -2.42
C GLN A 235 -28.34 -10.46 -2.69
N GLU A 236 -28.22 -10.89 -3.96
CA GLU A 236 -27.39 -12.02 -4.38
C GLU A 236 -25.92 -11.88 -3.93
N ARG A 237 -25.31 -10.72 -4.20
CA ARG A 237 -23.93 -10.42 -3.77
C ARG A 237 -23.79 -10.26 -2.26
N LEU A 238 -24.78 -9.70 -1.57
CA LEU A 238 -24.77 -9.58 -0.12
C LEU A 238 -24.83 -10.94 0.57
N ASP A 239 -25.66 -11.86 0.08
CA ASP A 239 -25.78 -13.22 0.62
C ASP A 239 -24.52 -14.07 0.34
N ALA A 240 -23.88 -13.88 -0.81
CA ALA A 240 -22.55 -14.44 -1.07
C ALA A 240 -21.49 -13.87 -0.11
N LEU A 241 -21.44 -12.55 0.09
CA LEU A 241 -20.52 -11.87 1.02
C LEU A 241 -20.72 -12.32 2.48
N ARG A 242 -21.98 -12.52 2.90
CA ARG A 242 -22.33 -13.09 4.21
C ARG A 242 -21.86 -14.53 4.36
N ALA A 243 -22.06 -15.35 3.34
CA ALA A 243 -21.63 -16.73 3.36
C ALA A 243 -20.09 -16.82 3.47
N ALA A 244 -19.39 -15.99 2.68
CA ALA A 244 -17.94 -15.84 2.73
C ALA A 244 -17.46 -15.37 4.12
N TYR A 245 -18.11 -14.36 4.70
CA TYR A 245 -17.80 -13.87 6.04
C TYR A 245 -17.97 -14.97 7.11
N CYS A 246 -19.14 -15.62 7.14
CA CYS A 246 -19.46 -16.64 8.13
C CYS A 246 -18.53 -17.85 8.05
N VAL A 247 -18.12 -18.29 6.85
CA VAL A 247 -17.22 -19.43 6.71
C VAL A 247 -15.76 -19.10 7.04
N ILE A 248 -15.28 -17.88 6.73
CA ILE A 248 -13.97 -17.41 7.23
C ILE A 248 -13.97 -17.34 8.75
N LEU A 249 -15.07 -16.90 9.35
CA LEU A 249 -15.20 -16.84 10.81
C LEU A 249 -15.13 -18.24 11.43
N LEU A 250 -15.94 -19.20 10.94
CA LEU A 250 -15.85 -20.62 11.31
C LEU A 250 -14.40 -21.13 11.21
N GLN A 251 -13.74 -20.91 10.06
CA GLN A 251 -12.38 -21.39 9.82
C GLN A 251 -11.31 -20.70 10.67
N THR A 252 -11.60 -19.54 11.26
CA THR A 252 -10.68 -18.80 12.14
C THR A 252 -10.68 -19.35 13.57
N TRP A 253 -11.84 -19.71 14.12
CA TRP A 253 -11.96 -20.22 15.50
C TRP A 253 -12.05 -21.75 15.59
N GLU A 254 -12.70 -22.43 14.64
CA GLU A 254 -12.91 -23.89 14.62
C GLU A 254 -12.01 -24.63 13.62
N GLY A 255 -11.54 -23.94 12.58
CA GLY A 255 -10.75 -24.54 11.50
C GLY A 255 -9.37 -25.03 11.92
N ALA A 256 -8.80 -25.96 11.15
CA ALA A 256 -7.43 -26.43 11.34
C ALA A 256 -6.38 -25.32 11.10
N GLU A 257 -5.17 -25.45 11.64
CA GLU A 257 -4.11 -24.43 11.52
C GLU A 257 -3.66 -24.13 10.07
N ALA A 258 -3.99 -25.00 9.10
CA ALA A 258 -3.88 -24.70 7.68
C ALA A 258 -5.05 -23.83 7.18
N ALA A 259 -6.28 -24.18 7.55
CA ALA A 259 -7.50 -23.45 7.22
C ALA A 259 -7.51 -22.03 7.82
N LYS A 260 -7.14 -21.85 9.10
CA LYS A 260 -6.97 -20.52 9.73
C LYS A 260 -6.06 -19.60 8.92
N ARG A 261 -4.90 -20.11 8.50
CA ARG A 261 -3.93 -19.35 7.68
C ARG A 261 -4.42 -19.12 6.25
N ARG A 262 -5.23 -20.02 5.67
CA ARG A 262 -5.88 -19.85 4.35
C ARG A 262 -7.00 -18.82 4.40
N ALA A 263 -7.87 -18.91 5.41
CA ALA A 263 -8.96 -18.00 5.71
C ALA A 263 -8.43 -16.57 5.90
N ARG A 264 -7.40 -16.38 6.73
CA ARG A 264 -6.69 -15.10 6.81
C ARG A 264 -5.99 -14.74 5.50
N ARG A 265 -4.95 -15.45 5.06
CA ARG A 265 -4.04 -14.94 4.01
C ARG A 265 -4.68 -14.82 2.63
N SER A 266 -5.56 -15.75 2.27
CA SER A 266 -6.22 -15.79 0.96
C SER A 266 -7.65 -15.26 1.05
N ARG A 267 -8.57 -16.02 1.67
CA ARG A 267 -10.02 -15.80 1.54
C ARG A 267 -10.48 -14.42 2.01
N TYR A 268 -9.86 -13.89 3.06
CA TYR A 268 -10.19 -12.56 3.56
C TYR A 268 -9.74 -11.44 2.62
N THR A 269 -8.72 -11.67 1.78
CA THR A 269 -8.34 -10.74 0.71
C THR A 269 -9.43 -10.66 -0.36
N ASP A 270 -10.09 -11.77 -0.66
CA ASP A 270 -11.21 -11.84 -1.60
C ASP A 270 -12.41 -11.00 -1.07
N ILE A 271 -12.73 -11.15 0.23
CA ILE A 271 -13.72 -10.29 0.93
C ILE A 271 -13.33 -8.81 0.88
N ILE A 272 -12.05 -8.45 1.09
CA ILE A 272 -11.59 -7.06 1.01
C ILE A 272 -11.70 -6.52 -0.44
N GLY A 273 -11.57 -7.35 -1.46
CA GLY A 273 -11.88 -7.00 -2.84
C GLY A 273 -13.33 -6.58 -3.03
N ILE A 274 -14.27 -7.36 -2.51
CA ILE A 274 -15.71 -7.07 -2.56
C ILE A 274 -16.05 -5.84 -1.71
N PHE A 275 -15.49 -5.72 -0.51
CA PHE A 275 -15.66 -4.54 0.35
C PHE A 275 -15.27 -3.25 -0.39
N ARG A 276 -14.13 -3.26 -1.11
CA ARG A 276 -13.66 -2.15 -1.93
C ARG A 276 -14.55 -1.90 -3.15
N SER A 277 -15.04 -2.96 -3.81
CA SER A 277 -15.93 -2.85 -4.97
C SER A 277 -17.28 -2.23 -4.60
N VAL A 278 -17.76 -2.50 -3.38
CA VAL A 278 -18.97 -1.94 -2.74
C VAL A 278 -18.74 -0.49 -2.25
N CYS A 279 -17.66 -0.23 -1.51
CA CYS A 279 -17.40 1.07 -0.85
C CYS A 279 -16.77 2.13 -1.79
N ASN A 280 -16.99 2.04 -3.10
CA ASN A 280 -16.62 3.09 -4.06
C ASN A 280 -17.53 4.34 -3.94
N GLU A 281 -18.74 4.17 -3.41
CA GLU A 281 -19.74 5.23 -3.20
C GLU A 281 -20.14 5.29 -1.71
N ASP A 282 -20.76 6.39 -1.28
CA ASP A 282 -21.12 6.63 0.12
C ASP A 282 -22.43 5.94 0.50
N ILE A 283 -22.33 4.82 1.24
CA ILE A 283 -23.46 3.96 1.57
C ILE A 283 -24.20 4.47 2.81
N SER A 284 -25.48 4.77 2.66
CA SER A 284 -26.37 5.17 3.74
C SER A 284 -27.84 4.83 3.43
N HIS A 285 -28.72 5.08 4.40
CA HIS A 285 -30.18 5.00 4.21
C HIS A 285 -30.74 6.19 3.42
N GLY A 286 -29.99 7.29 3.34
CA GLY A 286 -30.42 8.55 2.74
C GLY A 286 -31.52 9.23 3.56
N GLY A 287 -32.31 10.10 2.92
CA GLY A 287 -33.38 10.84 3.61
C GLY A 287 -34.48 9.91 4.15
N LEU A 288 -34.48 9.64 5.46
CA LEU A 288 -35.34 8.64 6.11
C LEU A 288 -36.85 8.91 5.95
N SER A 289 -37.24 10.16 5.65
CA SER A 289 -38.60 10.54 5.28
C SER A 289 -39.18 9.69 4.14
N ARG A 290 -38.34 9.18 3.22
CA ARG A 290 -38.77 8.31 2.11
C ARG A 290 -39.39 6.99 2.58
N TYR A 291 -38.96 6.47 3.72
CA TYR A 291 -39.51 5.27 4.34
C TYR A 291 -40.84 5.54 5.07
N ILE A 292 -40.99 6.75 5.61
CA ILE A 292 -42.17 7.18 6.38
C ILE A 292 -43.32 7.62 5.47
N GLN A 293 -43.00 8.24 4.32
CA GLN A 293 -43.95 8.88 3.40
C GLN A 293 -44.23 8.06 2.13
N GLY A 294 -43.60 6.90 1.96
CA GLY A 294 -43.79 6.03 0.80
C GLY A 294 -45.17 5.35 0.74
N PRO A 295 -45.67 4.96 -0.46
CA PRO A 295 -47.01 4.40 -0.64
C PRO A 295 -47.19 2.98 -0.10
N SER A 296 -46.10 2.25 0.18
CA SER A 296 -46.14 0.89 0.75
C SER A 296 -45.13 0.76 1.89
N ARG A 297 -45.62 0.68 3.14
CA ARG A 297 -44.76 0.47 4.32
C ARG A 297 -44.04 -0.88 4.30
N VAL A 298 -44.63 -1.91 3.70
CA VAL A 298 -44.02 -3.25 3.57
C VAL A 298 -42.81 -3.20 2.64
N GLN A 299 -42.92 -2.51 1.50
CA GLN A 299 -41.80 -2.33 0.57
C GLN A 299 -40.72 -1.42 1.16
N ALA A 300 -41.12 -0.34 1.84
CA ALA A 300 -40.21 0.55 2.55
C ALA A 300 -39.41 -0.19 3.65
N TRP A 301 -40.06 -1.07 4.41
CA TRP A 301 -39.38 -1.93 5.39
C TRP A 301 -38.37 -2.86 4.72
N ARG A 302 -38.74 -3.53 3.62
CA ARG A 302 -37.81 -4.41 2.88
C ARG A 302 -36.59 -3.66 2.29
N GLU A 303 -36.76 -2.45 1.73
CA GLU A 303 -35.59 -1.65 1.29
C GLU A 303 -34.73 -1.23 2.50
N PHE A 304 -35.33 -0.76 3.58
CA PHE A 304 -34.60 -0.36 4.78
C PHE A 304 -33.77 -1.52 5.35
N VAL A 305 -34.40 -2.69 5.48
CA VAL A 305 -33.76 -3.92 5.93
C VAL A 305 -32.54 -4.24 5.09
N LEU A 306 -32.67 -4.35 3.75
CA LEU A 306 -31.55 -4.71 2.87
C LEU A 306 -30.37 -3.69 2.95
N ARG A 307 -30.66 -2.40 3.14
CA ARG A 307 -29.59 -1.39 3.34
C ARG A 307 -28.91 -1.49 4.69
N GLU A 308 -29.67 -1.70 5.76
CA GLU A 308 -29.11 -1.87 7.11
C GLU A 308 -28.31 -3.18 7.20
N GLU A 309 -28.81 -4.23 6.56
CA GLU A 309 -28.15 -5.52 6.38
C GLU A 309 -26.79 -5.40 5.67
N LEU A 310 -26.70 -4.57 4.61
CA LEU A 310 -25.44 -4.25 3.95
C LEU A 310 -24.50 -3.47 4.88
N ILE A 311 -24.99 -2.41 5.53
CA ILE A 311 -24.23 -1.58 6.48
C ILE A 311 -23.66 -2.43 7.62
N ARG A 312 -24.47 -3.33 8.19
CA ARG A 312 -24.05 -4.26 9.24
C ARG A 312 -23.04 -5.29 8.73
N THR A 313 -23.22 -5.84 7.53
CA THR A 313 -22.23 -6.76 6.93
C THR A 313 -20.87 -6.06 6.73
N LEU A 314 -20.86 -4.82 6.22
CA LEU A 314 -19.63 -4.02 6.08
C LEU A 314 -19.01 -3.65 7.44
N THR A 315 -19.83 -3.33 8.45
CA THR A 315 -19.41 -3.12 9.85
C THR A 315 -18.64 -4.34 10.36
N TYR A 316 -19.18 -5.54 10.18
CA TYR A 316 -18.57 -6.77 10.66
C TYR A 316 -17.32 -7.20 9.87
N VAL A 317 -17.18 -6.80 8.59
CA VAL A 317 -15.91 -6.90 7.85
C VAL A 317 -14.83 -6.00 8.48
N VAL A 318 -15.13 -4.73 8.79
CA VAL A 318 -14.16 -3.84 9.48
C VAL A 318 -13.75 -4.42 10.85
N LEU A 319 -14.70 -4.97 11.61
CA LEU A 319 -14.43 -5.65 12.88
C LEU A 319 -13.53 -6.89 12.71
N LEU A 320 -13.57 -7.58 11.57
CA LEU A 320 -12.73 -8.77 11.32
C LEU A 320 -11.30 -8.41 10.89
N ASP A 321 -11.08 -7.38 10.06
CA ASP A 321 -9.71 -6.89 9.77
C ASP A 321 -9.00 -6.47 11.06
N THR A 322 -9.72 -5.69 11.88
CA THR A 322 -9.22 -5.20 13.16
C THR A 322 -9.08 -6.30 14.22
N ALA A 323 -9.92 -7.34 14.20
CA ALA A 323 -9.70 -8.53 15.02
C ALA A 323 -8.39 -9.26 14.66
N TYR A 324 -8.01 -9.37 13.39
CA TYR A 324 -6.70 -9.95 13.02
C TYR A 324 -5.52 -9.08 13.46
N VAL A 325 -5.68 -7.75 13.48
CA VAL A 325 -4.70 -6.80 14.03
C VAL A 325 -4.54 -6.98 15.55
N ILE A 326 -5.66 -7.10 16.28
CA ILE A 326 -5.68 -7.25 17.74
C ILE A 326 -5.15 -8.64 18.15
N PHE A 327 -5.72 -9.71 17.63
CA PHE A 327 -5.58 -11.07 18.15
C PHE A 327 -4.50 -11.93 17.47
N ASN A 328 -4.24 -11.69 16.18
CA ASN A 328 -3.23 -12.44 15.42
C ASN A 328 -1.99 -11.60 15.06
N ASN A 329 -1.92 -10.35 15.55
CA ASN A 329 -0.85 -9.40 15.26
C ASN A 329 -0.55 -9.31 13.74
N THR A 330 -1.60 -9.30 12.92
CA THR A 330 -1.50 -9.20 11.46
C THR A 330 -1.58 -7.72 11.05
N PRO A 331 -0.82 -7.24 10.05
CA PRO A 331 -1.01 -5.89 9.52
C PRO A 331 -2.45 -5.68 9.00
N PRO A 332 -3.05 -4.49 9.21
CA PRO A 332 -4.37 -4.16 8.67
C PRO A 332 -4.36 -4.24 7.15
N ARG A 333 -5.48 -4.63 6.54
CA ARG A 333 -5.65 -4.64 5.07
C ARG A 333 -6.49 -3.49 4.56
N MET A 334 -7.18 -2.81 5.47
CA MET A 334 -8.05 -1.68 5.19
C MET A 334 -7.54 -0.43 5.93
N ALA A 335 -7.36 0.67 5.20
CA ALA A 335 -7.18 1.98 5.81
C ALA A 335 -8.53 2.47 6.37
N PRO A 336 -8.60 3.11 7.56
CA PRO A 336 -9.87 3.56 8.15
C PRO A 336 -10.70 4.51 7.27
N GLY A 337 -10.09 5.17 6.28
CA GLY A 337 -10.78 6.00 5.27
C GLY A 337 -11.57 5.22 4.21
N GLU A 338 -11.40 3.91 4.11
CA GLU A 338 -12.15 3.04 3.18
C GLU A 338 -13.55 2.68 3.70
N ALA A 339 -13.83 2.92 4.99
CA ALA A 339 -15.12 2.68 5.61
C ALA A 339 -16.17 3.75 5.22
N ARG A 340 -16.52 3.80 3.93
CA ARG A 340 -17.45 4.74 3.29
C ARG A 340 -18.93 4.37 3.45
N PHE A 341 -19.30 3.89 4.63
CA PHE A 341 -20.69 3.53 4.97
C PHE A 341 -21.09 4.20 6.30
N SER A 342 -22.38 4.50 6.45
CA SER A 342 -22.93 5.10 7.67
C SER A 342 -22.86 4.15 8.86
N LEU A 343 -22.88 4.70 10.08
CA LEU A 343 -23.13 3.92 11.28
C LEU A 343 -24.46 3.14 11.21
N SER A 344 -24.56 2.05 11.98
CA SER A 344 -25.77 1.21 12.06
C SER A 344 -26.93 1.94 12.74
N CYS A 345 -28.16 1.59 12.36
CA CYS A 345 -29.37 2.10 13.00
C CYS A 345 -29.54 1.51 14.43
N PRO A 346 -30.37 2.13 15.29
CA PRO A 346 -30.71 1.60 16.61
C PRO A 346 -31.30 0.19 16.52
N GLU A 347 -31.02 -0.69 17.49
CA GLU A 347 -31.48 -2.08 17.45
C GLU A 347 -33.01 -2.22 17.34
N LEU A 348 -33.81 -1.31 17.90
CA LEU A 348 -35.27 -1.36 17.73
C LEU A 348 -35.75 -1.12 16.28
N CYS A 349 -34.92 -0.53 15.40
CA CYS A 349 -35.21 -0.45 13.97
C CYS A 349 -34.85 -1.75 13.23
N PHE A 350 -33.82 -2.49 13.66
CA PHE A 350 -33.35 -3.73 13.01
C PHE A 350 -33.88 -5.02 13.65
N GLN A 351 -34.47 -4.94 14.85
CA GLN A 351 -35.04 -6.08 15.56
C GLN A 351 -36.58 -6.03 15.64
N ALA A 352 -37.19 -5.08 14.94
CA ALA A 352 -38.64 -4.95 14.83
C ALA A 352 -39.25 -6.20 14.19
N ASP A 353 -40.14 -6.87 14.91
CA ASP A 353 -40.85 -8.08 14.46
C ASP A 353 -42.00 -7.80 13.48
N SER A 354 -42.34 -6.53 13.26
CA SER A 354 -43.54 -6.10 12.54
C SER A 354 -43.36 -4.74 11.87
N VAL A 355 -44.05 -4.54 10.74
CA VAL A 355 -44.08 -3.26 10.00
C VAL A 355 -44.54 -2.09 10.88
N SER A 356 -45.45 -2.33 11.84
CA SER A 356 -45.85 -1.35 12.85
C SER A 356 -44.72 -0.99 13.80
N ALA A 357 -44.08 -1.97 14.46
CA ALA A 357 -42.98 -1.70 15.38
C ALA A 357 -41.80 -1.00 14.67
N TRP A 358 -41.49 -1.42 13.44
CA TRP A 358 -40.50 -0.74 12.60
C TRP A 358 -40.92 0.69 12.26
N SER A 359 -42.20 0.92 11.91
CA SER A 359 -42.71 2.25 11.57
C SER A 359 -42.62 3.25 12.73
N ASP A 360 -42.77 2.80 13.97
CA ASP A 360 -42.65 3.65 15.16
C ASP A 360 -41.17 3.91 15.50
N ALA A 361 -40.33 2.88 15.39
CA ALA A 361 -38.89 2.99 15.61
C ALA A 361 -38.19 3.86 14.55
N ILE A 362 -38.52 3.70 13.26
CA ILE A 362 -37.93 4.49 12.17
C ILE A 362 -38.32 5.96 12.25
N GLN A 363 -39.53 6.28 12.72
CA GLN A 363 -39.95 7.65 12.96
C GLN A 363 -39.16 8.29 14.12
N SER A 364 -38.90 7.54 15.19
CA SER A 364 -38.06 7.98 16.31
C SER A 364 -36.59 8.17 15.88
N TYR A 365 -36.05 7.24 15.08
CA TYR A 365 -34.70 7.33 14.53
C TYR A 365 -34.54 8.53 13.59
N ALA A 366 -35.52 8.78 12.71
CA ALA A 366 -35.50 9.93 11.78
C ALA A 366 -35.54 11.31 12.45
N LEU A 367 -35.96 11.38 13.72
CA LEU A 367 -35.91 12.60 14.53
C LEU A 367 -34.58 12.75 15.31
N SER A 368 -33.80 11.67 15.47
CA SER A 368 -32.51 11.71 16.17
C SER A 368 -31.39 12.36 15.36
N GLU A 369 -30.38 12.94 16.03
CA GLU A 369 -29.16 13.45 15.39
C GLU A 369 -28.47 12.40 14.50
N LEU A 370 -28.44 11.13 14.95
CA LEU A 370 -27.83 10.03 14.20
C LEU A 370 -28.58 9.75 12.88
N GLY A 371 -29.92 9.70 12.92
CA GLY A 371 -30.75 9.46 11.75
C GLY A 371 -30.84 10.66 10.79
N GLN A 372 -30.74 11.88 11.31
CA GLN A 372 -30.68 13.09 10.49
C GLN A 372 -29.31 13.27 9.80
N ARG A 373 -28.20 12.96 10.49
CA ARG A 373 -26.84 13.19 9.99
C ARG A 373 -26.24 12.01 9.22
N GLN A 374 -26.56 10.77 9.62
CA GLN A 374 -26.02 9.50 9.08
C GLN A 374 -24.52 9.57 8.71
N PRO A 375 -23.64 9.99 9.63
CA PRO A 375 -22.23 10.16 9.35
C PRO A 375 -21.57 8.82 8.98
N LEU A 376 -20.65 8.87 8.03
CA LEU A 376 -19.87 7.69 7.63
C LEU A 376 -18.87 7.33 8.73
N VAL A 377 -18.54 6.05 8.90
CA VAL A 377 -17.65 5.58 9.99
C VAL A 377 -16.33 6.38 10.01
N HIS A 378 -15.70 6.60 8.86
CA HIS A 378 -14.46 7.37 8.77
C HIS A 378 -14.59 8.86 9.16
N GLN A 379 -15.79 9.44 9.02
CA GLN A 379 -16.08 10.82 9.46
C GLN A 379 -16.18 10.88 10.98
N VAL A 380 -16.80 9.88 11.62
CA VAL A 380 -16.92 9.82 13.09
C VAL A 380 -15.57 9.55 13.76
N LEU A 381 -14.70 8.72 13.15
CA LEU A 381 -13.31 8.58 13.58
C LEU A 381 -12.57 9.93 13.55
N SER A 382 -12.81 10.74 12.51
CA SER A 382 -12.25 12.09 12.40
C SER A 382 -12.77 13.04 13.50
N MET A 383 -14.01 12.86 13.99
CA MET A 383 -14.54 13.60 15.13
C MET A 383 -13.84 13.19 16.45
N LEU A 384 -13.57 11.91 16.65
CA LEU A 384 -12.85 11.41 17.84
C LEU A 384 -11.39 11.88 17.91
N TRP A 385 -10.78 12.27 16.78
CA TRP A 385 -9.44 12.87 16.72
C TRP A 385 -9.42 14.40 16.84
N ALA A 386 -10.57 15.07 16.92
CA ALA A 386 -10.64 16.53 17.01
C ALA A 386 -10.20 17.06 18.40
N ASP A 387 -9.52 18.22 18.41
CA ASP A 387 -9.08 18.87 19.65
C ASP A 387 -10.23 19.39 20.53
N SER A 388 -11.40 19.63 19.93
CA SER A 388 -12.65 19.96 20.62
C SER A 388 -13.85 19.52 19.80
N LEU A 389 -14.79 18.79 20.40
CA LEU A 389 -16.08 18.47 19.79
C LEU A 389 -17.02 19.67 19.88
N SER A 390 -17.87 19.87 18.86
CA SER A 390 -19.00 20.81 19.00
C SER A 390 -20.09 20.19 19.88
N VAL A 391 -20.97 21.03 20.45
CA VAL A 391 -22.10 20.56 21.26
C VAL A 391 -23.01 19.59 20.48
N VAL A 392 -23.15 19.80 19.16
CA VAL A 392 -23.96 18.94 18.29
C VAL A 392 -23.27 17.60 18.02
N ASP A 393 -21.94 17.60 17.88
CA ASP A 393 -21.16 16.36 17.75
C ASP A 393 -21.13 15.56 19.05
N GLU A 394 -21.06 16.22 20.21
CA GLU A 394 -21.19 15.52 21.49
C GLU A 394 -22.56 14.84 21.65
N VAL A 395 -23.66 15.50 21.27
CA VAL A 395 -25.01 14.92 21.35
C VAL A 395 -25.15 13.73 20.41
N LEU A 396 -24.65 13.86 19.17
CA LEU A 396 -24.56 12.75 18.21
C LEU A 396 -23.79 11.57 18.80
N LEU A 397 -22.59 11.80 19.33
CA LEU A 397 -21.71 10.75 19.88
C LEU A 397 -22.32 10.07 21.13
N ARG A 398 -22.91 10.84 22.06
CA ARG A 398 -23.61 10.28 23.25
C ARG A 398 -24.90 9.50 22.91
N SER A 399 -25.41 9.60 21.67
CA SER A 399 -26.59 8.87 21.20
C SER A 399 -26.28 7.52 20.52
N MET A 400 -25.00 7.12 20.46
CA MET A 400 -24.57 5.90 19.74
C MET A 400 -24.79 4.61 20.52
N SER A 401 -25.28 3.59 19.81
CA SER A 401 -25.44 2.21 20.28
C SER A 401 -24.10 1.57 20.68
N SER A 402 -24.17 0.49 21.47
CA SER A 402 -23.02 -0.33 21.86
C SER A 402 -22.27 -0.83 20.62
N LEU A 403 -22.97 -1.25 19.55
CA LEU A 403 -22.35 -1.67 18.28
C LEU A 403 -21.63 -0.51 17.56
N ASN A 404 -22.23 0.68 17.53
CA ASN A 404 -21.59 1.86 16.91
C ASN A 404 -20.36 2.32 17.69
N LEU A 405 -20.37 2.28 19.03
CA LEU A 405 -19.18 2.54 19.84
C LEU A 405 -18.14 1.40 19.72
N PHE A 406 -18.58 0.15 19.50
CA PHE A 406 -17.70 -1.00 19.29
C PHE A 406 -16.87 -0.86 18.00
N ILE A 407 -17.48 -0.51 16.86
CA ILE A 407 -16.69 -0.24 15.64
C ILE A 407 -15.76 0.97 15.79
N LEU A 408 -16.07 1.95 16.64
CA LEU A 408 -15.20 3.13 16.81
C LEU A 408 -13.94 2.89 17.65
N VAL A 409 -13.91 1.90 18.56
CA VAL A 409 -12.68 1.58 19.31
C VAL A 409 -11.69 0.73 18.49
N HIS A 410 -12.18 -0.01 17.49
CA HIS A 410 -11.35 -0.95 16.71
C HIS A 410 -10.27 -0.28 15.84
N PRO A 411 -10.55 0.81 15.09
CA PRO A 411 -9.53 1.60 14.39
C PRO A 411 -8.47 2.23 15.30
N LEU A 412 -8.74 2.42 16.60
CA LEU A 412 -7.71 2.87 17.55
C LEU A 412 -6.67 1.77 17.80
N HIS A 413 -7.07 0.49 17.81
CA HIS A 413 -6.12 -0.64 17.82
C HIS A 413 -5.26 -0.70 16.55
N VAL A 414 -5.78 -0.25 15.41
CA VAL A 414 -4.99 -0.13 14.16
C VAL A 414 -3.91 0.95 14.30
N GLN A 415 -4.25 2.12 14.85
CA GLN A 415 -3.26 3.16 15.14
C GLN A 415 -2.22 2.68 16.17
N LEU A 416 -2.64 1.94 17.20
CA LEU A 416 -1.73 1.33 18.16
C LEU A 416 -0.84 0.23 17.55
N PHE A 417 -1.34 -0.56 16.59
CA PHE A 417 -0.50 -1.51 15.85
C PHE A 417 0.61 -0.78 15.09
N HIS A 418 0.26 0.28 14.33
CA HIS A 418 1.26 1.11 13.65
C HIS A 418 2.25 1.74 14.66
N ALA A 419 1.78 2.17 15.83
CA ALA A 419 2.61 2.72 16.91
C ALA A 419 3.60 1.73 17.55
N ARG A 420 3.32 0.42 17.47
CA ARG A 420 4.26 -0.64 17.90
C ARG A 420 5.29 -0.96 16.81
N CYS A 421 4.89 -0.87 15.54
CA CYS A 421 5.75 -1.14 14.39
C CYS A 421 6.73 0.01 14.10
N HIS A 422 6.29 1.25 14.30
CA HIS A 422 7.11 2.46 14.19
C HIS A 422 6.78 3.40 15.38
N PRO A 423 7.78 3.93 16.10
CA PRO A 423 7.52 4.82 17.23
C PRO A 423 6.87 6.11 16.74
N LEU A 424 5.61 6.36 17.14
CA LEU A 424 4.92 7.57 16.70
C LEU A 424 5.51 8.83 17.36
N PRO A 425 5.51 9.98 16.67
CA PRO A 425 5.75 11.27 17.30
C PRO A 425 4.78 11.50 18.47
N THR A 426 5.26 12.15 19.53
CA THR A 426 4.47 12.41 20.76
C THR A 426 3.11 13.08 20.49
N SER A 427 3.00 13.87 19.43
CA SER A 427 1.75 14.49 18.96
C SER A 427 0.70 13.47 18.50
N GLN A 428 1.10 12.39 17.83
CA GLN A 428 0.21 11.30 17.40
C GLN A 428 -0.15 10.37 18.57
N THR A 429 0.81 10.06 19.46
CA THR A 429 0.54 9.37 20.73
C THR A 429 -0.52 10.14 21.54
N ALA A 430 -0.39 11.46 21.61
CA ALA A 430 -1.37 12.34 22.24
C ALA A 430 -2.73 12.39 21.51
N LEU A 431 -2.78 12.18 20.19
CA LEU A 431 -4.05 12.08 19.43
C LEU A 431 -4.78 10.76 19.73
N VAL A 432 -4.07 9.63 19.77
CA VAL A 432 -4.65 8.34 20.16
C VAL A 432 -5.12 8.37 21.62
N ARG A 433 -4.34 9.01 22.52
CA ARG A 433 -4.73 9.34 23.89
C ARG A 433 -6.05 10.12 23.95
N ARG A 434 -6.14 11.27 23.25
CA ARG A 434 -7.37 12.09 23.19
C ARG A 434 -8.57 11.30 22.67
N ALA A 435 -8.40 10.46 21.65
CA ALA A 435 -9.48 9.64 21.10
C ALA A 435 -9.95 8.55 22.06
N LEU A 436 -9.03 7.89 22.80
CA LEU A 436 -9.39 6.93 23.84
C LEU A 436 -10.11 7.61 25.02
N ASP A 437 -9.65 8.77 25.47
CA ASP A 437 -10.31 9.53 26.54
C ASP A 437 -11.69 10.05 26.11
N ALA A 438 -11.82 10.52 24.87
CA ALA A 438 -13.09 10.90 24.27
C ALA A 438 -14.04 9.70 24.19
N TRP A 439 -13.60 8.56 23.65
CA TRP A 439 -14.40 7.34 23.55
C TRP A 439 -14.88 6.87 24.93
N ARG A 440 -14.00 6.83 25.93
CA ARG A 440 -14.35 6.44 27.31
C ARG A 440 -15.39 7.39 27.92
N ARG A 441 -15.21 8.70 27.71
CA ARG A 441 -16.16 9.70 28.19
C ARG A 441 -17.52 9.52 27.51
N ILE A 442 -17.55 9.32 26.20
CA ILE A 442 -18.78 9.05 25.44
C ILE A 442 -19.46 7.77 25.95
N TRP A 443 -18.71 6.68 26.18
CA TRP A 443 -19.26 5.43 26.70
C TRP A 443 -19.90 5.58 28.09
N LEU A 444 -19.34 6.43 28.96
CA LEU A 444 -19.85 6.70 30.30
C LEU A 444 -20.99 7.72 30.32
N GLU A 445 -20.99 8.69 29.40
CA GLU A 445 -22.00 9.76 29.29
C GLU A 445 -23.17 9.41 28.35
N ARG A 446 -23.18 8.22 27.71
CA ARG A 446 -24.19 7.86 26.72
C ARG A 446 -25.57 7.62 27.32
N SER A 447 -26.57 8.14 26.61
CA SER A 447 -27.98 7.98 26.92
C SER A 447 -28.74 7.65 25.64
N ASP A 448 -29.20 6.41 25.53
CA ASP A 448 -30.11 5.98 24.47
C ASP A 448 -31.29 6.99 24.35
N PRO A 449 -31.70 7.37 23.13
CA PRO A 449 -32.86 8.24 22.97
C PRO A 449 -34.12 7.60 23.57
N PRO A 450 -35.05 8.37 24.17
CA PRO A 450 -36.28 7.83 24.73
C PRO A 450 -37.08 7.04 23.67
N GLY A 451 -37.43 5.80 23.99
CA GLY A 451 -38.08 4.86 23.05
C GLY A 451 -37.13 4.12 22.11
N LEU A 452 -35.81 4.26 22.25
CA LEU A 452 -34.78 3.56 21.48
C LEU A 452 -33.74 2.87 22.40
N GLU A 453 -34.13 2.45 23.61
CA GLU A 453 -33.19 1.92 24.61
C GLU A 453 -32.67 0.52 24.29
N GLU A 454 -31.40 0.25 24.62
CA GLU A 454 -30.82 -1.09 24.55
C GLU A 454 -31.31 -1.93 25.73
N ARG A 455 -32.13 -2.96 25.46
CA ARG A 455 -32.81 -3.77 26.49
C ARG A 455 -32.38 -5.23 26.44
N THR A 456 -31.96 -5.78 27.57
CA THR A 456 -31.69 -7.22 27.70
C THR A 456 -33.01 -8.02 27.62
N PRO A 457 -33.15 -8.99 26.70
CA PRO A 457 -34.32 -9.86 26.63
C PRO A 457 -34.51 -10.69 27.89
N THR A 458 -35.74 -10.76 28.40
CA THR A 458 -36.13 -11.54 29.58
C THR A 458 -36.79 -12.88 29.24
N ARG A 459 -37.03 -13.17 27.96
CA ARG A 459 -37.74 -14.36 27.46
C ARG A 459 -36.87 -15.15 26.50
N ALA A 460 -36.92 -16.48 26.56
CA ALA A 460 -36.17 -17.37 25.67
C ALA A 460 -36.40 -17.09 24.17
N ALA A 461 -37.66 -16.84 23.78
CA ALA A 461 -38.03 -16.52 22.39
C ALA A 461 -37.40 -15.23 21.84
N ASP A 462 -37.04 -14.28 22.72
CA ASP A 462 -36.42 -13.01 22.36
C ASP A 462 -34.87 -13.04 22.49
N CYS A 463 -34.25 -14.18 22.85
CA CYS A 463 -32.79 -14.26 23.07
C CYS A 463 -31.90 -13.94 21.86
N TRP A 464 -32.48 -13.89 20.66
CA TRP A 464 -31.82 -13.43 19.44
C TRP A 464 -31.63 -11.90 19.36
N LYS A 465 -32.35 -11.14 20.21
CA LYS A 465 -32.32 -9.68 20.38
C LYS A 465 -31.23 -9.18 21.35
N ARG A 466 -30.45 -10.10 21.96
CA ARG A 466 -29.33 -9.76 22.86
C ARG A 466 -28.24 -8.97 22.10
N LEU A 467 -27.52 -8.09 22.80
CA LEU A 467 -26.41 -7.28 22.24
C LEU A 467 -25.14 -8.07 21.84
N GLY A 468 -25.03 -9.33 22.29
CA GLY A 468 -23.82 -10.15 22.11
C GLY A 468 -22.53 -9.47 22.61
N PHE A 469 -21.40 -9.87 22.03
CA PHE A 469 -20.07 -9.42 22.48
C PHE A 469 -19.79 -7.92 22.32
N ALA A 470 -20.60 -7.17 21.55
CA ALA A 470 -20.48 -5.71 21.46
C ALA A 470 -20.68 -5.01 22.82
N ARG A 471 -21.35 -5.67 23.79
CA ARG A 471 -21.45 -5.20 25.18
C ARG A 471 -20.09 -5.07 25.89
N HIS A 472 -19.08 -5.81 25.43
CA HIS A 472 -17.73 -5.87 26.03
C HIS A 472 -16.75 -4.85 25.44
N ALA A 473 -17.23 -3.85 24.67
CA ALA A 473 -16.42 -2.73 24.17
C ALA A 473 -15.47 -2.10 25.21
N PRO A 474 -15.84 -1.95 26.51
CA PRO A 474 -14.94 -1.44 27.53
C PRO A 474 -13.66 -2.26 27.73
N GLU A 475 -13.67 -3.58 27.51
CA GLU A 475 -12.46 -4.39 27.59
C GLU A 475 -11.53 -4.13 26.40
N PHE A 476 -12.09 -3.95 25.19
CA PHE A 476 -11.32 -3.54 24.02
C PHE A 476 -10.71 -2.15 24.20
N TRP A 477 -11.43 -1.21 24.83
CA TRP A 477 -10.87 0.08 25.25
C TRP A 477 -9.77 -0.10 26.31
N CYS A 478 -9.99 -0.94 27.33
CA CYS A 478 -8.98 -1.20 28.37
C CYS A 478 -7.71 -1.80 27.77
N LEU A 479 -7.80 -2.72 26.82
CA LEU A 479 -6.65 -3.28 26.11
C LEU A 479 -5.91 -2.22 25.29
N ALA A 480 -6.62 -1.34 24.58
CA ALA A 480 -6.02 -0.22 23.83
C ALA A 480 -5.26 0.74 24.76
N ASP A 481 -5.88 1.14 25.86
CA ASP A 481 -5.28 2.01 26.87
C ASP A 481 -4.10 1.34 27.59
N LEU A 482 -4.16 0.04 27.89
CA LEU A 482 -3.02 -0.69 28.45
C LEU A 482 -1.82 -0.76 27.47
N ILE A 483 -2.09 -0.99 26.19
CA ILE A 483 -1.05 -0.93 25.15
C ILE A 483 -0.40 0.47 25.11
N LEU A 484 -1.21 1.54 25.15
CA LEU A 484 -0.73 2.92 25.12
C LEU A 484 0.05 3.32 26.39
N ASN A 485 -0.48 3.07 27.59
CA ASN A 485 0.22 3.39 28.85
C ASN A 485 1.58 2.68 28.97
N SER A 486 1.69 1.45 28.45
CA SER A 486 2.94 0.70 28.46
C SER A 486 4.04 1.31 27.58
N SER A 487 3.68 2.09 26.55
CA SER A 487 4.67 2.80 25.71
C SER A 487 5.10 4.11 26.36
N GLU A 488 4.19 4.83 27.04
CA GLU A 488 4.50 6.06 27.78
C GLU A 488 5.48 5.81 28.95
N SER A 489 5.39 4.66 29.62
CA SER A 489 6.30 4.30 30.72
C SER A 489 7.79 4.23 30.34
N MET A 490 8.12 4.13 29.04
CA MET A 490 9.50 4.13 28.53
C MET A 490 10.22 5.47 28.78
N HIS A 491 9.49 6.59 28.88
CA HIS A 491 10.10 7.91 29.15
C HIS A 491 10.55 8.10 30.61
N ALA A 492 10.12 7.25 31.55
CA ALA A 492 10.47 7.36 32.96
C ALA A 492 11.68 6.52 33.38
N GLN A 493 12.13 5.57 32.56
CA GLN A 493 13.18 4.60 32.92
C GLN A 493 14.44 4.65 32.03
N SER A 494 14.53 5.55 31.06
CA SER A 494 15.70 5.72 30.19
C SER A 494 16.87 6.50 30.80
N TYR A 495 16.85 6.78 32.11
CA TYR A 495 17.80 7.66 32.81
C TYR A 495 18.62 7.00 33.95
N ASP A 496 18.72 5.67 33.98
CA ASP A 496 19.70 4.96 34.85
C ASP A 496 20.76 4.23 34.00
N GLN A 497 22.00 4.74 34.06
CA GLN A 497 23.16 4.18 33.35
C GLN A 497 23.97 3.24 34.25
N THR A 498 23.49 2.01 34.52
CA THR A 498 24.29 1.03 35.28
C THR A 498 24.24 -0.43 34.80
N ASN A 499 23.09 -0.96 34.38
CA ASN A 499 22.94 -2.41 34.15
C ASN A 499 22.74 -2.81 32.67
N GLY A 500 23.63 -3.66 32.17
CA GLY A 500 23.63 -4.12 30.78
C GLY A 500 22.61 -5.22 30.48
N PHE A 501 21.33 -4.87 30.36
CA PHE A 501 20.31 -5.67 29.65
C PHE A 501 19.43 -4.74 28.82
N GLY A 502 19.35 -4.97 27.50
CA GLY A 502 18.59 -4.13 26.57
C GLY A 502 17.08 -4.24 26.79
N GLY A 503 16.51 -3.27 27.51
CA GLY A 503 15.10 -3.24 27.92
C GLY A 503 14.10 -3.02 26.79
N LYS A 504 13.85 -4.05 25.97
CA LYS A 504 12.65 -4.09 25.12
C LYS A 504 11.40 -4.05 26.01
N SER A 505 10.45 -3.16 25.73
CA SER A 505 9.15 -3.13 26.42
C SER A 505 8.52 -4.52 26.47
N LEU A 506 7.90 -4.87 27.59
CA LEU A 506 7.30 -6.20 27.80
C LEU A 506 6.21 -6.50 26.75
N ILE A 507 5.50 -5.49 26.24
CA ILE A 507 4.58 -5.67 25.10
C ILE A 507 5.33 -5.98 23.80
N SER A 508 6.48 -5.36 23.54
CA SER A 508 7.34 -5.67 22.38
C SER A 508 7.94 -7.07 22.45
N GLN A 509 8.14 -7.62 23.65
CA GLN A 509 8.52 -9.02 23.85
C GLN A 509 7.34 -9.97 23.62
N LEU A 510 6.17 -9.66 24.18
CA LEU A 510 4.97 -10.49 24.11
C LEU A 510 4.32 -10.52 22.72
N LEU A 511 4.24 -9.39 22.00
CA LEU A 511 3.68 -9.26 20.64
C LEU A 511 4.79 -9.24 19.57
N SER A 512 5.81 -10.09 19.73
CA SER A 512 7.03 -10.10 18.91
C SER A 512 6.90 -10.83 17.56
N ARG A 513 5.80 -11.54 17.31
CA ARG A 513 5.56 -12.34 16.09
C ARG A 513 4.29 -11.92 15.38
N TYR A 514 4.31 -11.88 14.05
CA TYR A 514 3.21 -11.43 13.21
C TYR A 514 2.47 -12.61 12.56
N ASP A 515 1.14 -12.50 12.42
CA ASP A 515 0.26 -13.49 11.77
C ASP A 515 0.35 -14.92 12.37
N GLU A 516 0.38 -15.03 13.70
CA GLU A 516 0.24 -16.32 14.39
C GLU A 516 -1.21 -16.84 14.33
N SER A 517 -1.39 -18.16 14.26
CA SER A 517 -2.72 -18.79 14.11
C SER A 517 -3.41 -19.17 15.43
N ASP A 518 -2.69 -19.11 16.54
CA ASP A 518 -3.24 -18.95 17.89
C ASP A 518 -3.17 -17.49 18.36
N MET A 519 -3.80 -17.20 19.50
CA MET A 519 -3.87 -15.86 20.11
C MET A 519 -2.94 -15.73 21.34
N SER A 520 -2.01 -16.67 21.55
CA SER A 520 -1.33 -16.84 22.84
C SER A 520 -0.39 -15.68 23.21
N GLN A 521 0.07 -14.87 22.25
CA GLN A 521 0.79 -13.63 22.52
C GLN A 521 -0.08 -12.59 23.23
N VAL A 522 -1.36 -12.51 22.83
CA VAL A 522 -2.33 -11.54 23.34
C VAL A 522 -2.95 -12.04 24.64
N HIS A 523 -3.22 -13.34 24.75
CA HIS A 523 -3.60 -13.97 26.02
C HIS A 523 -2.56 -13.70 27.13
N LYS A 524 -1.26 -13.95 26.87
CA LYS A 524 -0.19 -13.63 27.83
C LYS A 524 -0.14 -12.16 28.22
N LEU A 525 -0.52 -11.25 27.30
CA LEU A 525 -0.59 -9.82 27.59
C LEU A 525 -1.76 -9.49 28.52
N VAL A 526 -2.93 -10.07 28.25
CA VAL A 526 -4.14 -9.92 29.08
C VAL A 526 -3.90 -10.47 30.49
N ASP A 527 -3.38 -11.68 30.61
CA ASP A 527 -3.15 -12.36 31.89
C ASP A 527 -2.05 -11.70 32.74
N LEU A 528 -1.02 -11.14 32.10
CA LEU A 528 -0.01 -10.32 32.77
C LEU A 528 -0.66 -9.08 33.43
N PHE A 529 -1.64 -8.45 32.79
CA PHE A 529 -2.38 -7.34 33.39
C PHE A 529 -3.43 -7.80 34.41
N GLY A 530 -4.09 -8.95 34.19
CA GLY A 530 -5.01 -9.54 35.17
C GLY A 530 -4.34 -9.94 36.49
N SER A 531 -3.05 -10.29 36.44
CA SER A 531 -2.22 -10.59 37.63
C SER A 531 -1.57 -9.36 38.27
N MET A 532 -1.57 -8.19 37.61
CA MET A 532 -1.12 -6.92 38.19
C MET A 532 -2.20 -6.30 39.10
N GLN A 533 -2.36 -6.84 40.31
CA GLN A 533 -2.96 -6.07 41.39
C GLN A 533 -2.08 -4.84 41.67
N LEU A 534 -2.62 -3.64 41.48
CA LEU A 534 -1.95 -2.38 41.80
C LEU A 534 -1.63 -2.32 43.29
N ALA A 535 -0.35 -2.52 43.63
CA ALA A 535 0.13 -2.55 45.01
C ALA A 535 -0.06 -1.18 45.68
N THR A 536 -1.00 -1.11 46.64
CA THR A 536 -1.26 0.07 47.44
C THR A 536 -0.17 0.28 48.48
N THR A 537 0.86 1.03 48.13
CA THR A 537 1.82 1.58 49.09
C THR A 537 1.36 2.98 49.52
N PRO A 538 1.07 3.22 50.81
CA PRO A 538 0.76 4.55 51.30
C PRO A 538 2.04 5.38 51.40
N HIS A 539 1.96 6.65 51.04
CA HIS A 539 2.97 7.65 51.41
C HIS A 539 2.29 8.93 51.91
N ASP A 540 2.84 9.47 52.99
CA ASP A 540 2.18 10.44 53.87
C ASP A 540 2.12 11.88 53.32
N ASP A 541 1.32 12.69 54.03
CA ASP A 541 1.29 14.14 53.96
C ASP A 541 2.68 14.80 53.95
N GLN A 542 2.91 15.73 53.02
CA GLN A 542 3.04 17.16 53.37
C GLN A 542 3.16 18.11 52.16
N ALA A 543 2.51 19.27 52.28
CA ALA A 543 2.62 20.50 51.48
C ALA A 543 2.37 20.40 49.95
N GLY A 544 1.50 21.23 49.35
CA GLY A 544 0.63 22.27 49.92
C GLY A 544 -0.05 23.12 48.84
N ALA A 545 -0.96 24.02 49.25
CA ALA A 545 -1.81 24.86 48.39
C ALA A 545 -2.95 24.07 47.65
N PRO A 546 -4.05 24.73 47.23
CA PRO A 546 -5.24 24.61 48.08
C PRO A 546 -6.49 24.07 47.36
N ARG A 547 -7.25 23.22 48.07
CA ARG A 547 -8.63 22.88 47.70
C ARG A 547 -9.58 24.05 48.02
N VAL A 548 -10.50 24.33 47.11
CA VAL A 548 -11.81 24.93 47.40
C VAL A 548 -12.88 23.96 46.89
N SER A 549 -13.96 23.80 47.64
CA SER A 549 -14.90 22.68 47.54
C SER A 549 -16.00 22.86 46.49
N ARG A 550 -16.53 21.73 46.01
CA ARG A 550 -17.92 21.68 45.49
C ARG A 550 -18.88 21.93 46.64
N GLU A 551 -19.87 22.79 46.45
CA GLU A 551 -21.15 22.73 47.14
C GLU A 551 -22.30 22.84 46.13
N LEU A 552 -23.44 22.26 46.48
CA LEU A 552 -24.66 22.22 45.67
C LEU A 552 -25.68 23.21 46.24
N SER A 553 -26.25 24.07 45.41
CA SER A 553 -27.61 24.60 45.62
C SER A 553 -28.21 25.15 44.32
N ALA A 554 -29.53 25.08 44.21
CA ALA A 554 -30.29 25.56 43.05
C ALA A 554 -30.96 26.92 43.35
N GLU A 555 -31.83 27.35 42.44
CA GLU A 555 -32.86 28.39 42.65
C GLU A 555 -32.39 29.86 42.77
N ARG A 556 -32.50 30.65 41.68
CA ARG A 556 -33.71 31.47 41.40
C ARG A 556 -33.63 32.36 40.15
N LEU A 557 -34.80 32.51 39.52
CA LEU A 557 -35.14 33.54 38.54
C LEU A 557 -35.49 34.88 39.23
N LYS A 558 -35.60 35.95 38.40
CA LYS A 558 -36.11 37.32 38.66
C LYS A 558 -35.04 38.36 39.05
N ASP A 559 -35.06 39.60 38.57
CA ASP A 559 -36.09 40.37 37.82
C ASP A 559 -35.52 41.04 36.53
N GLY A 560 -36.37 41.68 35.73
CA GLY A 560 -35.95 42.41 34.52
C GLY A 560 -36.75 43.67 34.18
N ALA A 561 -36.05 44.71 33.69
CA ALA A 561 -36.57 45.94 33.09
C ALA A 561 -35.41 46.71 32.40
N VAL A 562 -35.55 47.52 31.35
CA VAL A 562 -36.63 47.75 30.35
C VAL A 562 -35.94 48.30 29.06
N LEU A 563 -36.45 47.97 27.88
CA LEU A 563 -35.96 48.40 26.54
C LEU A 563 -36.48 49.82 26.16
N PRO A 564 -35.84 50.62 25.26
CA PRO A 564 -35.99 50.39 23.80
C PRO A 564 -34.96 50.97 22.78
N ARG A 565 -35.01 50.45 21.52
CA ARG A 565 -34.54 51.03 20.21
C ARG A 565 -33.01 51.22 20.03
N THR A 566 -32.35 51.08 18.85
CA THR A 566 -32.57 50.55 17.47
C THR A 566 -31.17 50.56 16.76
N MET A 567 -30.79 49.85 15.69
CA MET A 567 -31.38 48.92 14.69
C MET A 567 -30.65 47.54 14.78
N LEU A 568 -30.87 46.43 14.04
CA LEU A 568 -31.49 46.02 12.76
C LEU A 568 -30.69 46.17 11.44
N TYR A 569 -30.22 45.01 10.91
CA TYR A 569 -30.01 44.61 9.50
C TYR A 569 -28.89 45.25 8.63
N PRO A 570 -28.48 44.64 7.49
CA PRO A 570 -28.56 43.23 7.05
C PRO A 570 -27.24 42.66 6.45
N SER A 571 -27.35 41.49 5.80
CA SER A 571 -26.33 40.76 5.01
C SER A 571 -26.34 41.07 3.49
N LEU A 572 -25.41 40.42 2.75
CA LEU A 572 -25.37 40.13 1.29
C LEU A 572 -24.52 41.02 0.34
N ILE A 573 -23.67 40.34 -0.43
CA ILE A 573 -23.45 40.38 -1.90
C ILE A 573 -23.62 41.73 -2.64
N SER A 574 -22.55 42.20 -3.32
CA SER A 574 -22.58 42.54 -4.77
C SER A 574 -21.18 42.78 -5.37
N THR A 575 -21.13 43.00 -6.69
CA THR A 575 -19.91 43.09 -7.51
C THR A 575 -19.52 44.52 -7.93
N SER A 576 -18.20 44.71 -8.16
CA SER A 576 -17.56 45.51 -9.24
C SER A 576 -17.69 47.04 -9.36
N THR A 577 -16.61 47.59 -9.95
CA THR A 577 -16.49 48.79 -10.83
C THR A 577 -16.22 50.21 -10.27
N SER A 578 -15.00 50.70 -10.63
CA SER A 578 -14.64 52.04 -11.14
C SER A 578 -14.85 53.32 -10.31
N VAL A 579 -13.77 54.11 -10.22
CA VAL A 579 -13.76 55.58 -10.04
C VAL A 579 -12.86 56.20 -11.13
N THR A 580 -13.16 57.43 -11.57
CA THR A 580 -12.67 58.03 -12.82
C THR A 580 -11.53 59.06 -12.68
N MET A 581 -10.79 59.27 -13.76
CA MET A 581 -9.83 60.38 -13.95
C MET A 581 -10.53 61.72 -14.21
N LYS A 582 -9.80 62.84 -14.00
CA LYS A 582 -10.02 64.07 -14.78
C LYS A 582 -8.75 64.93 -14.99
N GLN A 583 -8.42 65.13 -16.28
CA GLN A 583 -7.77 66.27 -16.93
C GLN A 583 -6.63 67.05 -16.25
N VAL A 584 -5.48 67.07 -16.94
CA VAL A 584 -4.87 68.32 -17.45
C VAL A 584 -4.57 68.09 -18.94
N ASP A 585 -4.81 69.09 -19.78
CA ASP A 585 -4.67 69.02 -21.25
C ASP A 585 -3.50 69.90 -21.76
N GLU A 586 -3.27 69.84 -23.09
CA GLU A 586 -2.41 70.72 -23.91
C GLU A 586 -0.87 70.59 -23.82
N LEU A 587 -0.29 69.90 -24.82
CA LEU A 587 0.34 70.59 -25.96
C LEU A 587 0.40 69.66 -27.19
N GLN A 588 0.38 70.24 -28.40
CA GLN A 588 0.19 69.52 -29.67
C GLN A 588 1.51 69.27 -30.43
N GLY A 589 1.53 68.22 -31.27
CA GLY A 589 2.57 67.95 -32.26
C GLY A 589 2.19 66.77 -33.16
N GLU A 590 2.08 67.01 -34.46
CA GLU A 590 1.68 66.02 -35.48
C GLU A 590 2.92 65.33 -36.08
N ASP A 591 2.93 64.00 -36.21
CA ASP A 591 2.74 63.25 -37.48
C ASP A 591 2.83 61.72 -37.18
N GLY A 592 2.56 60.86 -38.15
CA GLY A 592 2.22 59.44 -37.95
C GLY A 592 3.33 58.40 -38.18
N SER A 593 2.86 57.21 -38.59
CA SER A 593 3.54 55.90 -38.71
C SER A 593 3.64 55.08 -37.40
N ILE A 594 3.41 53.77 -37.54
CA ILE A 594 3.41 52.78 -36.46
C ILE A 594 4.65 51.89 -36.62
N GLY A 595 5.42 51.70 -35.55
CA GLY A 595 6.53 50.77 -35.49
C GLY A 595 6.63 50.12 -34.10
N PRO A 596 7.07 48.85 -34.00
CA PRO A 596 7.23 48.17 -32.71
C PRO A 596 8.46 48.70 -31.97
N ALA A 597 8.29 49.12 -30.72
CA ALA A 597 9.39 49.56 -29.87
C ALA A 597 10.14 48.34 -29.28
N SER A 598 11.36 48.09 -29.74
CA SER A 598 12.29 47.19 -29.07
C SER A 598 13.00 47.90 -27.92
N ALA A 599 13.09 47.25 -26.76
CA ALA A 599 13.91 47.72 -25.64
C ALA A 599 15.33 47.19 -25.81
N ALA A 600 16.23 48.00 -26.37
CA ALA A 600 17.60 47.59 -26.65
C ALA A 600 18.45 47.52 -25.37
N PHE A 601 18.86 46.32 -24.97
CA PHE A 601 19.94 46.13 -24.00
C PHE A 601 21.30 46.48 -24.63
N ARG A 602 22.20 47.10 -23.85
CA ARG A 602 23.56 47.42 -24.29
C ARG A 602 24.51 46.26 -23.99
N ALA A 603 25.16 45.73 -25.02
CA ALA A 603 26.19 44.70 -24.86
C ALA A 603 27.41 45.20 -24.05
N PRO A 604 27.87 44.45 -23.04
CA PRO A 604 29.24 44.55 -22.54
C PRO A 604 30.24 44.06 -23.61
N ALA A 605 31.47 44.59 -23.59
CA ALA A 605 32.50 44.18 -24.54
C ALA A 605 33.51 43.21 -23.89
N GLY A 606 33.64 42.00 -24.44
CA GLY A 606 34.81 41.13 -24.21
C GLY A 606 34.57 39.77 -23.56
N GLY A 607 33.86 38.86 -24.24
CA GLY A 607 33.82 37.42 -23.89
C GLY A 607 33.25 36.58 -25.04
N ASN A 608 34.04 35.65 -25.59
CA ASN A 608 33.79 34.57 -26.57
C ASN A 608 32.55 34.57 -27.53
N ALA A 609 31.96 35.72 -27.84
CA ALA A 609 30.87 35.87 -28.80
C ALA A 609 31.35 35.55 -30.23
N GLY A 610 31.14 34.30 -30.68
CA GLY A 610 31.52 33.85 -32.03
C GLY A 610 31.50 32.33 -32.26
N ALA A 611 31.51 31.50 -31.21
CA ALA A 611 31.42 30.05 -31.34
C ALA A 611 30.01 29.62 -31.78
N ARG A 612 29.86 29.12 -33.01
CA ARG A 612 28.61 28.50 -33.49
C ARG A 612 28.52 27.06 -32.97
N PRO A 613 27.42 26.64 -32.32
CA PRO A 613 27.27 25.25 -31.89
C PRO A 613 27.01 24.31 -33.08
N LEU A 614 27.42 23.04 -32.94
CA LEU A 614 27.18 21.98 -33.93
C LEU A 614 25.67 21.79 -34.22
N ARG A 615 24.85 21.84 -33.17
CA ARG A 615 23.39 21.89 -33.24
C ARG A 615 22.88 23.06 -32.40
N LEU A 616 22.00 23.87 -32.97
CA LEU A 616 21.21 24.84 -32.21
C LEU A 616 20.01 24.13 -31.57
N PRO A 617 19.47 24.65 -30.44
CA PRO A 617 18.19 24.17 -29.92
C PRO A 617 17.07 24.37 -30.96
N PRO A 618 15.96 23.60 -30.89
CA PRO A 618 14.81 23.80 -31.77
C PRO A 618 14.28 25.24 -31.71
N ASN A 619 13.79 25.74 -32.85
CA ASN A 619 13.18 27.07 -33.00
C ASN A 619 14.04 28.24 -32.44
N THR A 620 15.37 28.12 -32.49
CA THR A 620 16.31 29.08 -31.92
C THR A 620 17.33 29.54 -32.97
N THR A 621 17.46 30.86 -33.15
CA THR A 621 18.46 31.47 -34.04
C THR A 621 19.83 31.52 -33.37
N LEU A 622 20.90 31.67 -34.15
CA LEU A 622 22.26 31.80 -33.60
C LEU A 622 22.41 33.07 -32.74
N GLU A 623 21.75 34.16 -33.13
CA GLU A 623 21.68 35.41 -32.35
C GLU A 623 21.06 35.17 -30.96
N LYS A 624 19.83 34.65 -30.93
CA LYS A 624 19.09 34.28 -29.71
C LYS A 624 19.87 33.29 -28.81
N PHE A 625 20.63 32.37 -29.41
CA PHE A 625 21.50 31.45 -28.68
C PHE A 625 22.72 32.17 -28.08
N ASN A 626 23.37 33.06 -28.82
CA ASN A 626 24.50 33.85 -28.32
C ASN A 626 24.10 34.78 -27.18
N ASP A 627 22.92 35.40 -27.27
CA ASP A 627 22.36 36.25 -26.21
C ASP A 627 22.10 35.44 -24.94
N PHE A 628 21.44 34.27 -25.06
CA PHE A 628 21.24 33.34 -23.96
C PHE A 628 22.57 32.88 -23.34
N MET A 629 23.55 32.48 -24.16
CA MET A 629 24.85 32.02 -23.67
C MET A 629 25.64 33.14 -22.99
N SER A 630 25.48 34.40 -23.44
CA SER A 630 26.09 35.57 -22.78
C SER A 630 25.48 35.78 -21.38
N ALA A 631 24.15 35.77 -21.26
CA ALA A 631 23.46 35.86 -19.97
C ALA A 631 23.79 34.69 -19.03
N VAL A 632 23.94 33.47 -19.56
CA VAL A 632 24.42 32.31 -18.79
C VAL A 632 25.87 32.51 -18.32
N GLN A 633 26.75 33.05 -19.16
CA GLN A 633 28.14 33.34 -18.78
C GLN A 633 28.24 34.46 -17.72
N GLU A 634 27.34 35.43 -17.72
CA GLU A 634 27.21 36.42 -16.63
C GLU A 634 26.75 35.76 -15.31
N ILE A 635 25.87 34.75 -15.35
CA ILE A 635 25.49 33.97 -14.17
C ILE A 635 26.68 33.13 -13.69
N VAL A 636 27.09 32.08 -14.42
CA VAL A 636 28.01 31.05 -13.89
C VAL A 636 29.50 31.39 -14.03
N GLY A 637 29.86 32.39 -14.82
CA GLY A 637 31.23 32.68 -15.24
C GLY A 637 31.66 31.86 -16.46
N ILE A 638 32.53 32.44 -17.30
CA ILE A 638 32.92 31.87 -18.60
C ILE A 638 33.48 30.45 -18.52
N ASP A 639 34.26 30.13 -17.49
CA ASP A 639 34.88 28.82 -17.29
C ASP A 639 33.86 27.69 -17.02
N ASN A 640 32.61 28.05 -16.70
CA ASN A 640 31.50 27.14 -16.42
C ASN A 640 30.51 27.01 -17.58
N ALA A 641 30.75 27.59 -18.75
CA ALA A 641 29.83 27.53 -19.89
C ALA A 641 30.56 27.35 -21.23
N THR A 642 30.58 26.12 -21.74
CA THR A 642 31.28 25.69 -22.96
C THR A 642 30.30 25.45 -24.10
N VAL A 643 30.45 26.16 -25.22
CA VAL A 643 29.68 25.91 -26.45
C VAL A 643 30.30 24.71 -27.19
N VAL A 644 29.48 23.76 -27.63
CA VAL A 644 29.91 22.55 -28.36
C VAL A 644 29.94 22.89 -29.84
N SER A 645 31.11 23.25 -30.35
CA SER A 645 31.31 23.92 -31.64
C SER A 645 32.11 23.10 -32.66
N SER A 646 32.78 22.04 -32.22
CA SER A 646 33.66 21.19 -33.04
C SER A 646 33.67 19.74 -32.56
N ASP A 647 34.17 18.85 -33.41
CA ASP A 647 34.36 17.43 -33.07
C ASP A 647 35.32 17.23 -31.88
N ALA A 648 36.17 18.22 -31.56
CA ALA A 648 37.12 18.14 -30.44
C ALA A 648 36.40 17.96 -29.09
N GLU A 649 35.28 18.66 -28.90
CA GLU A 649 34.41 18.52 -27.72
C GLU A 649 33.73 17.13 -27.62
N LEU A 650 33.77 16.33 -28.69
CA LEU A 650 33.18 14.99 -28.79
C LEU A 650 34.22 13.83 -28.70
N GLN A 651 35.52 14.12 -28.56
CA GLN A 651 36.55 13.08 -28.57
C GLN A 651 36.71 12.30 -27.25
N GLN A 652 36.07 12.76 -26.17
CA GLN A 652 36.18 12.10 -24.87
C GLN A 652 35.33 10.81 -24.81
N GLU A 653 35.98 9.69 -24.50
CA GLU A 653 35.42 8.33 -24.48
C GLU A 653 35.76 7.54 -23.19
N ASP A 654 36.46 8.16 -22.22
CA ASP A 654 36.80 7.54 -20.94
C ASP A 654 35.62 7.53 -19.94
N TYR A 655 35.54 6.52 -19.06
CA TYR A 655 34.46 6.40 -18.06
C TYR A 655 34.70 7.29 -16.83
N MET A 656 35.95 7.46 -16.40
CA MET A 656 36.30 8.30 -15.26
C MET A 656 36.32 9.79 -15.64
N GLU A 657 36.55 10.13 -16.90
CA GLU A 657 36.32 11.46 -17.45
C GLU A 657 35.26 11.40 -18.57
N PRO A 658 33.96 11.24 -18.25
CA PRO A 658 32.92 11.05 -19.27
C PRO A 658 32.73 12.30 -20.14
N SER A 659 32.37 12.11 -21.42
CA SER A 659 31.90 13.22 -22.25
C SER A 659 30.68 13.88 -21.61
N LYS A 660 30.65 15.21 -21.68
CA LYS A 660 29.58 16.06 -21.12
C LYS A 660 28.60 16.58 -22.18
N ALA A 661 28.92 16.36 -23.46
CA ALA A 661 28.24 16.95 -24.61
C ALA A 661 27.39 15.95 -25.41
N HIS A 662 27.70 14.65 -25.37
CA HIS A 662 27.08 13.64 -26.22
C HIS A 662 27.16 12.22 -25.64
N ASP A 663 26.53 11.26 -26.32
CA ASP A 663 26.58 9.85 -25.98
C ASP A 663 27.94 9.26 -26.40
N MET A 664 28.86 9.12 -25.44
CA MET A 664 30.19 8.55 -25.67
C MET A 664 30.16 7.13 -26.26
N TYR A 665 29.10 6.34 -25.99
CA TYR A 665 28.89 5.00 -26.55
C TYR A 665 27.78 5.02 -27.62
N TYR A 666 27.83 6.06 -28.48
CA TYR A 666 26.84 6.35 -29.50
C TYR A 666 26.38 5.12 -30.32
N ILE A 667 25.07 4.87 -30.26
CA ILE A 667 24.38 3.89 -31.12
C ILE A 667 23.84 4.53 -32.41
N ALA A 668 23.34 5.77 -32.31
CA ALA A 668 23.05 6.64 -33.45
C ALA A 668 24.36 7.27 -33.99
N GLU A 669 24.27 8.22 -34.93
CA GLU A 669 25.43 9.03 -35.32
C GLU A 669 25.92 9.92 -34.16
N LYS A 670 27.25 10.15 -34.08
CA LYS A 670 27.92 10.78 -32.91
C LYS A 670 27.42 12.21 -32.62
N GLU A 671 27.00 12.95 -33.65
CA GLU A 671 26.39 14.28 -33.56
C GLU A 671 24.88 14.28 -33.23
N TYR A 672 24.20 13.13 -33.16
CA TYR A 672 22.74 13.11 -33.07
C TYR A 672 22.27 13.56 -31.67
N PHE A 673 22.57 12.78 -30.63
CA PHE A 673 22.32 13.18 -29.25
C PHE A 673 23.46 14.10 -28.77
N VAL A 674 23.50 15.35 -29.25
CA VAL A 674 24.51 16.34 -28.89
C VAL A 674 23.89 17.58 -28.25
N SER A 675 24.56 18.13 -27.24
CA SER A 675 24.20 19.40 -26.61
C SER A 675 24.69 20.59 -27.46
N SER A 676 24.00 21.73 -27.40
CA SER A 676 24.49 22.99 -28.00
C SER A 676 25.58 23.64 -27.16
N ALA A 677 25.42 23.58 -25.84
CA ALA A 677 26.40 23.97 -24.84
C ALA A 677 26.30 23.07 -23.60
N VAL A 678 27.38 23.02 -22.84
CA VAL A 678 27.44 22.44 -21.49
C VAL A 678 27.66 23.55 -20.49
N VAL A 679 26.81 23.61 -19.47
CA VAL A 679 26.82 24.64 -18.43
C VAL A 679 26.95 23.96 -17.06
N ALA A 680 27.76 24.51 -16.16
CA ALA A 680 28.05 23.97 -14.85
C ALA A 680 27.62 24.96 -13.74
N PRO A 681 26.37 24.90 -13.26
CA PRO A 681 25.91 25.72 -12.14
C PRO A 681 26.83 25.55 -10.93
N ARG A 682 27.21 26.63 -10.24
CA ARG A 682 28.10 26.57 -9.07
C ARG A 682 27.35 26.23 -7.78
N ASN A 683 26.05 26.53 -7.75
CA ASN A 683 25.14 26.37 -6.61
C ASN A 683 23.68 26.43 -7.09
N VAL A 684 22.72 26.22 -6.19
CA VAL A 684 21.28 26.17 -6.49
C VAL A 684 20.73 27.47 -7.10
N ALA A 685 21.17 28.65 -6.65
CA ALA A 685 20.69 29.92 -7.21
C ALA A 685 21.08 30.09 -8.68
N ASP A 686 22.25 29.59 -9.10
CA ASP A 686 22.63 29.55 -10.52
C ASP A 686 21.65 28.67 -11.32
N VAL A 687 21.25 27.51 -10.78
CA VAL A 687 20.25 26.61 -11.41
C VAL A 687 18.92 27.34 -11.57
N GLN A 688 18.43 28.00 -10.51
CA GLN A 688 17.18 28.77 -10.55
C GLN A 688 17.23 29.94 -11.54
N ALA A 689 18.39 30.59 -11.68
CA ALA A 689 18.58 31.68 -12.65
C ALA A 689 18.64 31.14 -14.09
N ILE A 690 19.33 30.02 -14.33
CA ILE A 690 19.35 29.34 -15.64
C ILE A 690 17.95 28.88 -16.04
N MET A 691 17.16 28.29 -15.12
CA MET A 691 15.78 27.89 -15.45
C MET A 691 14.89 29.08 -15.85
N LYS A 692 15.11 30.27 -15.26
CA LYS A 692 14.42 31.50 -15.67
C LYS A 692 14.84 31.97 -17.07
N LEU A 693 16.14 31.92 -17.40
CA LEU A 693 16.60 32.19 -18.77
C LEU A 693 16.08 31.16 -19.78
N CYS A 694 16.07 29.86 -19.44
CA CYS A 694 15.49 28.82 -20.29
C CYS A 694 14.00 29.08 -20.56
N ASN A 695 13.25 29.57 -19.57
CA ASN A 695 11.86 30.01 -19.75
C ASN A 695 11.75 31.26 -20.65
N GLU A 696 12.56 32.28 -20.43
CA GLU A 696 12.53 33.53 -21.20
C GLU A 696 12.86 33.28 -22.69
N PHE A 697 13.97 32.59 -22.94
CA PHE A 697 14.43 32.26 -24.28
C PHE A 697 13.71 31.04 -24.89
N VAL A 698 12.93 30.27 -24.13
CA VAL A 698 12.33 29.00 -24.57
C VAL A 698 13.41 28.08 -25.19
N ILE A 699 14.43 27.78 -24.40
CA ILE A 699 15.57 26.93 -24.78
C ILE A 699 15.54 25.65 -23.92
N PRO A 700 15.46 24.45 -24.54
CA PRO A 700 15.42 23.20 -23.80
C PRO A 700 16.76 22.88 -23.12
N VAL A 701 16.65 22.24 -21.95
CA VAL A 701 17.74 22.01 -21.01
C VAL A 701 17.69 20.58 -20.47
N TRP A 702 18.86 19.96 -20.31
CA TRP A 702 19.01 18.55 -19.93
C TRP A 702 20.01 18.41 -18.77
N PRO A 703 19.54 18.23 -17.53
CA PRO A 703 20.40 18.09 -16.37
C PRO A 703 20.97 16.67 -16.27
N PHE A 704 22.22 16.57 -15.88
CA PHE A 704 22.83 15.32 -15.45
C PHE A 704 23.74 15.55 -14.25
N SER A 705 23.89 14.54 -13.41
CA SER A 705 24.75 14.63 -12.23
C SER A 705 26.22 14.50 -12.62
N ILE A 706 26.68 13.32 -13.03
CA ILE A 706 28.09 13.07 -13.41
C ILE A 706 28.27 12.82 -14.92
N GLY A 707 27.22 12.33 -15.61
CA GLY A 707 27.25 11.94 -17.03
C GLY A 707 27.56 10.45 -17.28
N ARG A 708 27.87 9.67 -16.23
CA ARG A 708 28.19 8.23 -16.30
C ARG A 708 26.97 7.29 -16.49
N ASN A 709 25.86 7.75 -17.08
CA ASN A 709 24.71 6.88 -17.43
C ASN A 709 24.97 6.09 -18.73
N VAL A 710 26.17 5.51 -18.84
CA VAL A 710 26.72 4.93 -20.06
C VAL A 710 25.95 3.65 -20.42
N GLY A 711 25.62 3.48 -21.70
CA GLY A 711 24.70 2.44 -22.19
C GLY A 711 23.21 2.77 -22.03
N TYR A 712 22.88 3.90 -21.38
CA TYR A 712 21.56 4.52 -21.38
C TYR A 712 21.56 5.94 -22.03
N GLY A 713 22.71 6.41 -22.53
CA GLY A 713 22.88 7.69 -23.23
C GLY A 713 23.92 8.65 -22.63
N GLY A 714 24.56 8.29 -21.51
CA GLY A 714 25.64 9.07 -20.88
C GLY A 714 25.15 10.40 -20.31
N SER A 715 25.65 11.51 -20.84
CA SER A 715 25.25 12.89 -20.51
C SER A 715 24.27 13.49 -21.53
N ALA A 716 23.96 12.76 -22.61
CA ALA A 716 23.39 13.33 -23.82
C ALA A 716 21.91 13.71 -23.70
N PRO A 717 21.46 14.78 -24.38
CA PRO A 717 20.05 15.17 -24.39
C PRO A 717 19.23 14.34 -25.38
N ARG A 718 17.98 14.00 -25.01
CA ARG A 718 17.03 13.35 -25.94
C ARG A 718 16.71 14.22 -27.16
N VAL A 719 16.64 15.55 -26.96
CA VAL A 719 16.43 16.55 -28.02
C VAL A 719 17.77 17.16 -28.42
N PRO A 720 18.23 16.98 -29.68
CA PRO A 720 19.49 17.55 -30.17
C PRO A 720 19.53 19.07 -30.02
N GLY A 721 20.70 19.61 -29.66
CA GLY A 721 20.90 21.04 -29.45
C GLY A 721 20.35 21.59 -28.12
N SER A 722 19.83 20.76 -27.22
CA SER A 722 19.51 21.20 -25.84
C SER A 722 20.77 21.62 -25.09
N VAL A 723 20.62 22.40 -24.01
CA VAL A 723 21.73 22.79 -23.14
C VAL A 723 21.93 21.72 -22.06
N GLY A 724 23.11 21.12 -21.98
CA GLY A 724 23.45 20.16 -20.91
C GLY A 724 23.81 20.89 -19.61
N LEU A 725 23.23 20.50 -18.46
CA LEU A 725 23.67 21.00 -17.15
C LEU A 725 24.51 19.93 -16.43
N ASP A 726 25.81 20.19 -16.28
CA ASP A 726 26.73 19.41 -15.47
C ASP A 726 26.63 19.85 -14.00
N MET A 727 25.60 19.34 -13.32
CA MET A 727 25.33 19.65 -11.91
C MET A 727 26.50 19.21 -11.02
N GLY A 728 27.13 18.08 -11.35
CA GLY A 728 28.16 17.44 -10.54
C GLY A 728 29.58 17.94 -10.77
N ARG A 729 29.81 18.95 -11.62
CA ARG A 729 31.12 19.60 -11.71
C ARG A 729 31.44 20.44 -10.46
N ASN A 730 30.46 21.18 -9.95
CA ASN A 730 30.67 22.13 -8.84
C ASN A 730 29.90 21.76 -7.56
N MET A 731 28.70 21.17 -7.67
CA MET A 731 27.89 20.76 -6.52
C MET A 731 28.26 19.32 -6.11
N ARG A 732 29.35 19.16 -5.33
CA ARG A 732 30.01 17.88 -5.03
C ARG A 732 30.10 17.51 -3.54
N LYS A 733 29.39 18.21 -2.65
CA LYS A 733 29.53 18.00 -1.19
C LYS A 733 28.71 16.81 -0.71
N VAL A 734 29.31 16.01 0.18
CA VAL A 734 28.56 15.31 1.24
C VAL A 734 28.26 16.36 2.31
N LEU A 735 26.99 16.71 2.45
CA LEU A 735 26.51 17.83 3.27
C LEU A 735 26.32 17.42 4.74
N GLU A 736 25.87 16.19 4.95
CA GLU A 736 25.67 15.58 6.27
C GLU A 736 25.94 14.08 6.18
N VAL A 737 26.51 13.50 7.24
CA VAL A 737 26.37 12.08 7.56
C VAL A 737 25.94 12.00 9.01
N ASN A 738 24.82 11.32 9.26
CA ASN A 738 24.16 11.23 10.54
C ASN A 738 24.30 9.79 11.06
N GLU A 739 25.04 9.60 12.15
CA GLU A 739 25.32 8.27 12.71
C GLU A 739 24.06 7.63 13.30
N ASP A 740 23.37 8.36 14.19
CA ASP A 740 22.20 7.86 14.93
C ASP A 740 20.99 7.65 14.02
N GLY A 741 20.82 8.51 13.01
CA GLY A 741 19.80 8.38 11.96
C GLY A 741 20.18 7.45 10.81
N ALA A 742 21.43 6.95 10.77
CA ALA A 742 21.98 6.13 9.69
C ALA A 742 21.68 6.65 8.27
N PHE A 743 21.97 7.92 8.00
CA PHE A 743 21.76 8.53 6.68
C PHE A 743 22.88 9.49 6.26
N ALA A 744 22.93 9.84 4.97
CA ALA A 744 23.74 10.93 4.44
C ALA A 744 22.89 11.87 3.58
N VAL A 745 23.25 13.16 3.54
CA VAL A 745 22.68 14.14 2.59
C VAL A 745 23.77 14.59 1.64
N VAL A 746 23.50 14.55 0.34
CA VAL A 746 24.50 14.74 -0.73
C VAL A 746 24.06 15.74 -1.79
N GLU A 747 25.04 16.36 -2.46
CA GLU A 747 24.89 17.09 -3.73
C GLU A 747 25.14 16.16 -4.95
N PRO A 748 24.72 16.50 -6.19
CA PRO A 748 24.68 15.55 -7.31
C PRO A 748 26.06 15.04 -7.76
N GLY A 749 27.11 15.81 -7.54
CA GLY A 749 28.49 15.48 -7.88
C GLY A 749 29.21 14.55 -6.90
N VAL A 750 28.51 14.05 -5.87
CA VAL A 750 28.99 12.95 -5.02
C VAL A 750 28.80 11.63 -5.76
N THR A 751 29.90 10.91 -6.00
CA THR A 751 29.88 9.53 -6.48
C THR A 751 29.84 8.52 -5.32
N PHE A 752 29.52 7.25 -5.60
CA PHE A 752 29.62 6.20 -4.58
C PHE A 752 31.05 6.07 -4.04
N MET A 753 32.07 6.26 -4.89
CA MET A 753 33.47 6.39 -4.47
C MET A 753 33.72 7.59 -3.54
N ASP A 754 33.20 8.77 -3.86
CA ASP A 754 33.36 9.96 -3.02
C ASP A 754 32.70 9.75 -1.63
N LEU A 755 31.50 9.16 -1.57
CA LEU A 755 30.78 8.90 -0.33
C LEU A 755 31.45 7.79 0.51
N HIS A 756 31.90 6.71 -0.11
CA HIS A 756 32.69 5.67 0.56
C HIS A 756 33.95 6.25 1.21
N ASN A 757 34.71 7.03 0.44
CA ASN A 757 35.97 7.62 0.91
C ASN A 757 35.72 8.63 2.04
N TYR A 758 34.65 9.43 1.95
CA TYR A 758 34.22 10.32 3.04
C TYR A 758 33.98 9.57 4.35
N LEU A 759 33.36 8.39 4.31
CA LEU A 759 33.15 7.53 5.48
C LEU A 759 34.45 6.91 5.99
N VAL A 760 35.35 6.47 5.12
CA VAL A 760 36.66 5.91 5.51
C VAL A 760 37.54 6.97 6.17
N GLU A 761 37.69 8.15 5.56
CA GLU A 761 38.47 9.29 6.08
C GLU A 761 38.04 9.75 7.47
N ARG A 762 36.75 9.55 7.83
CA ARG A 762 36.17 9.93 9.12
C ARG A 762 36.05 8.77 10.11
N ASN A 763 36.51 7.57 9.76
CA ASN A 763 36.36 6.35 10.56
C ASN A 763 34.88 5.98 10.82
N LEU A 764 34.00 6.31 9.87
CA LEU A 764 32.56 6.00 9.89
C LEU A 764 32.23 4.69 9.17
N ARG A 765 33.13 4.17 8.32
CA ARG A 765 32.92 2.92 7.56
C ARG A 765 32.81 1.66 8.44
N ASP A 766 33.23 1.74 9.71
CA ASP A 766 32.98 0.72 10.72
C ASP A 766 31.59 0.82 11.38
N LYS A 767 30.88 1.94 11.19
CA LYS A 767 29.53 2.20 11.72
C LYS A 767 28.46 2.09 10.64
N LEU A 768 28.70 2.69 9.48
CA LEU A 768 27.77 2.83 8.36
C LEU A 768 28.42 2.36 7.04
N TRP A 769 27.66 1.63 6.23
CA TRP A 769 28.03 1.14 4.91
C TRP A 769 27.12 1.81 3.86
N ILE A 770 27.65 2.13 2.69
CA ILE A 770 26.84 2.49 1.52
C ILE A 770 26.30 1.23 0.85
N ASP A 771 25.33 1.37 -0.05
CA ASP A 771 25.22 0.46 -1.20
C ASP A 771 25.98 1.06 -2.40
N THR A 772 26.31 0.25 -3.41
CA THR A 772 26.96 0.69 -4.64
C THR A 772 26.54 -0.16 -5.83
N PRO A 773 26.29 0.44 -7.02
CA PRO A 773 26.25 -0.29 -8.28
C PRO A 773 27.65 -0.84 -8.64
N ASP A 774 27.74 -1.66 -9.70
CA ASP A 774 28.98 -2.35 -10.11
C ASP A 774 30.14 -1.39 -10.42
N LEU A 775 29.80 -0.19 -10.88
CA LEU A 775 30.74 0.89 -11.17
C LEU A 775 30.47 2.06 -10.22
N GLY A 776 31.26 2.14 -9.16
CA GLY A 776 31.14 3.15 -8.10
C GLY A 776 31.44 4.58 -8.54
N GLY A 777 31.81 4.79 -9.80
CA GLY A 777 31.85 6.10 -10.43
C GLY A 777 30.45 6.72 -10.65
N GLY A 778 29.36 5.96 -10.53
CA GLY A 778 28.01 6.54 -10.58
C GLY A 778 27.81 7.68 -9.56
N SER A 779 26.99 8.68 -9.90
CA SER A 779 26.46 9.63 -8.92
C SER A 779 25.47 8.93 -8.00
N VAL A 780 25.51 9.21 -6.70
CA VAL A 780 24.53 8.66 -5.74
C VAL A 780 23.13 9.14 -6.11
N ILE A 781 22.92 10.46 -6.26
CA ILE A 781 21.62 11.02 -6.69
C ILE A 781 21.27 10.54 -8.10
N GLY A 782 22.20 10.66 -9.05
CA GLY A 782 21.94 10.38 -10.46
C GLY A 782 21.56 8.92 -10.76
N ASN A 783 22.10 7.97 -9.98
CA ASN A 783 21.67 6.57 -10.03
C ASN A 783 20.29 6.40 -9.38
N THR A 784 20.08 7.00 -8.20
CA THR A 784 18.85 6.90 -7.41
C THR A 784 17.62 7.44 -8.15
N VAL A 785 17.71 8.63 -8.78
CA VAL A 785 16.60 9.20 -9.56
C VAL A 785 16.31 8.45 -10.85
N GLU A 786 17.30 7.72 -11.38
CA GLU A 786 17.12 6.77 -12.49
C GLU A 786 16.67 5.37 -12.01
N ARG A 787 16.32 5.21 -10.72
CA ARG A 787 15.92 3.97 -10.05
C ARG A 787 16.93 2.83 -10.25
N GLY A 788 18.22 3.16 -10.20
CA GLY A 788 19.29 2.18 -10.34
C GLY A 788 19.44 1.28 -9.12
N VAL A 789 20.10 0.14 -9.35
CA VAL A 789 20.18 -0.99 -8.42
C VAL A 789 21.61 -1.15 -7.90
N GLY A 790 21.72 -1.59 -6.65
CA GLY A 790 22.93 -2.02 -5.94
C GLY A 790 22.75 -3.44 -5.39
N TYR A 791 23.62 -3.88 -4.49
CA TYR A 791 23.78 -5.31 -4.18
C TYR A 791 23.85 -5.69 -2.69
N THR A 792 23.80 -4.75 -1.76
CA THR A 792 23.59 -5.06 -0.33
C THR A 792 22.08 -5.27 -0.05
N PRO A 793 21.61 -5.43 1.19
CA PRO A 793 20.19 -5.32 1.54
C PRO A 793 19.54 -3.97 1.19
N TYR A 794 20.35 -2.92 0.95
CA TYR A 794 19.89 -1.57 0.60
C TYR A 794 19.89 -1.33 -0.93
N GLY A 795 19.95 -2.40 -1.73
CA GLY A 795 20.20 -2.35 -3.18
C GLY A 795 19.07 -1.77 -4.06
N ASP A 796 17.90 -1.47 -3.51
CA ASP A 796 16.94 -0.59 -4.18
C ASP A 796 17.22 0.86 -3.74
N HIS A 797 18.11 1.55 -4.45
CA HIS A 797 18.53 2.90 -4.07
C HIS A 797 17.37 3.88 -4.03
N TRP A 798 16.32 3.69 -4.84
CA TRP A 798 15.13 4.54 -4.80
C TRP A 798 14.30 4.30 -3.53
N MET A 799 14.15 3.05 -3.08
CA MET A 799 13.50 2.74 -1.81
C MET A 799 14.28 3.28 -0.60
N MET A 800 15.60 3.48 -0.72
CA MET A 800 16.46 4.01 0.35
C MET A 800 16.60 5.54 0.39
N HIS A 801 15.96 6.29 -0.51
CA HIS A 801 16.01 7.75 -0.42
C HIS A 801 15.09 8.29 0.69
N CYS A 802 15.51 9.39 1.33
CA CYS A 802 14.72 10.08 2.32
C CYS A 802 14.94 11.59 2.26
N GLY A 803 13.97 12.30 1.68
CA GLY A 803 14.02 13.74 1.49
C GLY A 803 14.84 14.17 0.27
N MET A 804 14.30 15.10 -0.51
CA MET A 804 14.90 15.66 -1.71
C MET A 804 14.78 17.19 -1.68
N GLU A 805 15.71 17.88 -2.35
CA GLU A 805 15.58 19.29 -2.71
C GLU A 805 15.61 19.40 -4.24
N VAL A 806 14.65 20.10 -4.83
CA VAL A 806 14.38 20.11 -6.28
C VAL A 806 14.12 21.53 -6.75
N VAL A 807 14.76 21.95 -7.85
CA VAL A 807 14.39 23.16 -8.61
C VAL A 807 13.34 22.78 -9.64
N LEU A 808 12.16 23.40 -9.57
CA LEU A 808 11.06 23.15 -10.50
C LEU A 808 11.27 23.92 -11.84
N PRO A 809 10.49 23.62 -12.90
CA PRO A 809 10.73 24.20 -14.23
C PRO A 809 10.58 25.72 -14.30
N ASP A 810 9.85 26.35 -13.37
CA ASP A 810 9.74 27.81 -13.22
C ASP A 810 10.94 28.46 -12.48
N GLY A 811 11.86 27.65 -11.96
CA GLY A 811 12.96 28.10 -11.11
C GLY A 811 12.60 28.31 -9.64
N SER A 812 11.43 27.85 -9.17
CA SER A 812 11.12 27.76 -7.74
C SER A 812 11.87 26.58 -7.09
N LEU A 813 12.05 26.64 -5.76
CA LEU A 813 12.75 25.59 -4.99
C LEU A 813 11.73 24.86 -4.09
N TRP A 814 11.77 23.54 -4.11
CA TRP A 814 10.90 22.67 -3.31
C TRP A 814 11.72 21.65 -2.52
N ARG A 815 11.21 21.27 -1.34
CA ARG A 815 11.75 20.17 -0.52
C ARG A 815 10.66 19.15 -0.24
N SER A 816 11.02 17.87 -0.35
CA SER A 816 10.08 16.75 -0.22
C SER A 816 9.98 16.19 1.20
N GLY A 817 8.99 15.32 1.44
CA GLY A 817 8.80 14.64 2.72
C GLY A 817 8.76 15.59 3.92
N MET A 818 9.47 15.23 5.00
CA MET A 818 9.64 16.11 6.16
C MET A 818 10.48 17.37 5.88
N GLY A 819 11.11 17.50 4.70
CA GLY A 819 11.78 18.72 4.25
C GLY A 819 10.82 19.86 3.91
N GLY A 820 9.54 19.57 3.69
CA GLY A 820 8.48 20.57 3.57
C GLY A 820 8.12 21.25 4.91
N LEU A 821 8.53 20.67 6.05
CA LEU A 821 8.44 21.29 7.37
C LEU A 821 9.75 22.05 7.64
N PRO A 822 9.73 23.39 7.87
CA PRO A 822 10.96 24.12 8.18
C PRO A 822 11.66 23.62 9.45
N ASN A 823 12.97 23.81 9.55
CA ASN A 823 13.68 23.66 10.82
C ASN A 823 13.49 24.93 11.67
N PRO A 824 12.92 24.86 12.89
CA PRO A 824 12.73 26.03 13.75
C PRO A 824 14.04 26.64 14.28
N LYS A 825 15.19 25.99 14.05
CA LYS A 825 16.54 26.44 14.41
C LYS A 825 17.34 26.97 13.21
N ALA A 826 16.80 26.94 11.99
CA ALA A 826 17.48 27.51 10.83
C ALA A 826 17.50 29.04 10.89
N ASP A 827 18.55 29.66 10.34
CA ASP A 827 18.60 31.12 10.17
C ASP A 827 17.58 31.56 9.09
N PRO A 828 16.55 32.36 9.43
CA PRO A 828 15.58 32.84 8.46
C PRO A 828 16.17 33.83 7.44
N ASN A 829 17.39 34.33 7.66
CA ASN A 829 18.10 35.21 6.73
C ASN A 829 19.01 34.44 5.75
N ALA A 830 19.28 33.15 6.02
CA ALA A 830 19.99 32.29 5.07
C ALA A 830 19.10 32.01 3.85
N ARG A 831 19.73 31.87 2.67
CA ARG A 831 19.01 31.55 1.43
C ARG A 831 18.36 30.17 1.56
N PRO A 832 17.17 29.91 0.98
CA PRO A 832 16.44 28.64 1.16
C PRO A 832 17.28 27.38 0.89
N GLU A 833 18.18 27.42 -0.09
CA GLU A 833 19.10 26.32 -0.41
C GLU A 833 20.19 26.08 0.64
N ASP A 834 20.53 27.07 1.46
CA ASP A 834 21.53 27.01 2.53
C ASP A 834 20.89 26.77 3.91
N GLN A 835 19.56 26.86 4.04
CA GLN A 835 18.84 26.62 5.30
C GLN A 835 18.89 25.15 5.70
N ALA A 836 19.25 24.89 6.96
CA ALA A 836 19.31 23.54 7.53
C ALA A 836 17.99 22.77 7.37
N TRP A 837 18.09 21.46 7.11
CA TRP A 837 16.94 20.55 7.03
C TRP A 837 16.27 20.41 8.40
N ASN A 838 15.01 20.00 8.41
CA ASN A 838 14.36 19.54 9.64
C ASN A 838 15.09 18.30 10.20
N GLU A 839 15.08 18.13 11.51
CA GLU A 839 15.75 17.01 12.20
C GLU A 839 15.20 15.62 11.78
N THR A 840 14.02 15.57 11.17
CA THR A 840 13.44 14.34 10.59
C THR A 840 13.56 14.24 9.06
N PHE A 841 14.28 15.14 8.37
CA PHE A 841 14.41 15.15 6.90
C PHE A 841 14.93 13.83 6.33
N GLY A 842 16.03 13.32 6.87
CA GLY A 842 16.61 12.02 6.51
C GLY A 842 15.99 10.82 7.24
N LEU A 843 14.92 11.01 8.02
CA LEU A 843 14.31 9.97 8.86
C LEU A 843 12.91 9.52 8.38
N PHE A 844 12.14 10.39 7.72
CA PHE A 844 10.80 10.05 7.23
C PHE A 844 10.50 10.69 5.88
N ASN A 845 10.37 9.85 4.85
CA ASN A 845 10.24 10.26 3.45
C ASN A 845 8.84 10.74 3.06
N TYR A 846 7.76 10.20 3.64
CA TYR A 846 6.39 10.54 3.20
C TYR A 846 5.94 11.95 3.60
N GLY A 847 6.40 12.47 4.74
CA GLY A 847 5.98 13.80 5.24
C GLY A 847 4.47 13.88 5.52
N PHE A 848 3.78 14.79 4.83
CA PHE A 848 2.32 14.96 4.93
C PHE A 848 1.71 15.35 3.57
N GLY A 849 0.52 14.82 3.27
CA GLY A 849 -0.17 15.05 2.00
C GLY A 849 0.25 14.07 0.90
N PRO A 850 0.11 14.44 -0.40
CA PRO A 850 0.53 13.60 -1.50
C PRO A 850 2.05 13.38 -1.52
N TYR A 851 2.48 12.11 -1.55
CA TYR A 851 3.89 11.74 -1.67
C TYR A 851 4.35 11.89 -3.13
N ASN A 852 4.97 13.03 -3.43
CA ASN A 852 5.26 13.45 -4.80
C ASN A 852 6.65 13.00 -5.30
N ASP A 853 7.54 12.55 -4.43
CA ASP A 853 8.95 12.23 -4.70
C ASP A 853 9.13 11.35 -5.95
N GLY A 854 8.25 10.36 -6.13
CA GLY A 854 8.24 9.46 -7.28
C GLY A 854 8.13 10.17 -8.64
N ILE A 855 7.47 11.34 -8.72
CA ILE A 855 7.33 12.08 -9.99
C ILE A 855 8.65 12.70 -10.46
N PHE A 856 9.65 12.81 -9.60
CA PHE A 856 10.99 13.32 -9.93
C PHE A 856 11.99 12.20 -10.32
N THR A 857 11.54 10.94 -10.33
CA THR A 857 12.33 9.82 -10.83
C THR A 857 12.04 9.54 -12.30
N GLN A 858 13.09 9.26 -13.08
CA GLN A 858 12.97 8.85 -14.48
C GLN A 858 12.08 9.80 -15.31
N SER A 859 12.10 11.11 -15.02
CA SER A 859 11.14 12.09 -15.56
C SER A 859 11.79 13.41 -15.99
N SER A 860 10.95 14.36 -16.41
CA SER A 860 11.31 15.70 -16.86
C SER A 860 10.64 16.81 -16.03
N LEU A 861 10.33 16.54 -14.76
CA LEU A 861 9.47 17.38 -13.91
C LEU A 861 10.20 18.27 -12.89
N GLY A 862 11.50 18.08 -12.68
CA GLY A 862 12.33 18.94 -11.82
C GLY A 862 13.80 18.57 -11.85
N ILE A 863 14.67 19.47 -11.37
CA ILE A 863 16.11 19.28 -11.25
C ILE A 863 16.45 19.00 -9.78
N VAL A 864 16.77 17.74 -9.47
CA VAL A 864 17.17 17.34 -8.10
C VAL A 864 18.54 17.92 -7.78
N VAL A 865 18.60 18.82 -6.79
CA VAL A 865 19.81 19.52 -6.36
C VAL A 865 20.40 18.96 -5.07
N LYS A 866 19.62 18.29 -4.22
CA LYS A 866 20.08 17.57 -3.02
C LYS A 866 19.19 16.37 -2.74
N MET A 867 19.71 15.37 -2.03
CA MET A 867 18.96 14.17 -1.63
C MET A 867 19.55 13.58 -0.34
N GLY A 868 18.68 13.14 0.55
CA GLY A 868 19.04 12.23 1.65
C GLY A 868 18.95 10.77 1.19
N ILE A 869 19.91 9.95 1.64
CA ILE A 869 20.00 8.51 1.34
C ILE A 869 20.29 7.76 2.65
N TRP A 870 19.56 6.68 2.91
CA TRP A 870 19.82 5.80 4.05
C TRP A 870 21.08 4.97 3.84
N LEU A 871 21.83 4.76 4.91
CA LEU A 871 23.07 3.99 4.97
C LEU A 871 22.86 2.76 5.85
N MET A 872 23.35 1.60 5.42
CA MET A 872 23.18 0.38 6.19
C MET A 872 24.12 0.42 7.41
N VAL A 873 23.58 0.32 8.61
CA VAL A 873 24.39 0.12 9.83
C VAL A 873 25.23 -1.15 9.70
N ASN A 874 26.50 -1.11 10.11
CA ASN A 874 27.42 -2.24 10.02
C ASN A 874 26.77 -3.50 10.64
N PRO A 875 26.59 -4.59 9.87
CA PRO A 875 25.80 -5.75 10.30
C PRO A 875 26.46 -6.58 11.42
N GLY A 876 27.68 -6.25 11.88
CA GLY A 876 28.39 -7.02 12.90
C GLY A 876 28.92 -8.37 12.40
N GLY A 877 29.02 -8.52 11.08
CA GLY A 877 29.56 -9.70 10.41
C GLY A 877 29.03 -9.83 8.99
N TYR A 878 29.86 -10.36 8.10
CA TYR A 878 29.59 -10.42 6.66
C TYR A 878 30.35 -11.60 6.03
N GLN A 879 29.74 -12.26 5.03
CA GLN A 879 30.40 -13.28 4.21
C GLN A 879 29.73 -13.32 2.82
N SER A 880 30.47 -13.04 1.75
CA SER A 880 30.04 -13.34 0.38
C SER A 880 30.39 -14.76 -0.04
N TYR A 881 29.71 -15.23 -1.08
CA TYR A 881 29.92 -16.54 -1.68
C TYR A 881 29.52 -16.54 -3.16
N MET A 882 30.04 -17.53 -3.89
CA MET A 882 29.69 -17.87 -5.27
C MET A 882 29.15 -19.30 -5.32
N ILE A 883 28.13 -19.54 -6.13
CA ILE A 883 27.62 -20.87 -6.46
C ILE A 883 27.62 -21.05 -7.98
N THR A 884 28.35 -22.04 -8.47
CA THR A 884 28.50 -22.32 -9.90
C THR A 884 27.57 -23.45 -10.32
N PHE A 885 26.74 -23.25 -11.36
CA PHE A 885 25.87 -24.29 -11.94
C PHE A 885 26.43 -24.77 -13.28
N PRO A 886 26.66 -26.09 -13.45
CA PRO A 886 27.45 -26.59 -14.58
C PRO A 886 26.72 -26.50 -15.92
N LYS A 887 25.39 -26.66 -15.97
CA LYS A 887 24.62 -26.73 -17.21
C LYS A 887 23.81 -25.47 -17.44
N ASP A 888 23.62 -25.08 -18.70
CA ASP A 888 22.79 -23.92 -19.07
C ASP A 888 21.33 -24.07 -18.57
N SER A 889 20.80 -25.30 -18.61
CA SER A 889 19.46 -25.66 -18.17
C SER A 889 19.27 -25.74 -16.65
N ASP A 890 20.33 -25.60 -15.84
CA ASP A 890 20.18 -25.51 -14.38
C ASP A 890 19.66 -24.13 -13.93
N LEU A 891 19.64 -23.11 -14.81
CA LEU A 891 19.03 -21.80 -14.57
C LEU A 891 17.62 -21.93 -13.97
N HIS A 892 16.77 -22.77 -14.56
CA HIS A 892 15.38 -22.99 -14.10
C HIS A 892 15.33 -23.37 -12.62
N LYS A 893 16.04 -24.45 -12.26
CA LYS A 893 16.09 -24.98 -10.89
C LYS A 893 16.70 -23.98 -9.91
N ALA A 894 17.72 -23.24 -10.34
CA ALA A 894 18.37 -22.24 -9.50
C ALA A 894 17.42 -21.08 -9.19
N ILE A 895 16.66 -20.56 -10.16
CA ILE A 895 15.63 -19.52 -9.91
C ILE A 895 14.48 -20.07 -9.05
N GLU A 896 14.07 -21.33 -9.25
CA GLU A 896 13.07 -22.00 -8.40
C GLU A 896 13.51 -22.12 -6.93
N ILE A 897 14.79 -22.39 -6.68
CA ILE A 897 15.38 -22.39 -5.33
C ILE A 897 15.51 -20.96 -4.77
N ILE A 898 15.84 -19.99 -5.61
CA ILE A 898 15.97 -18.57 -5.23
C ILE A 898 14.63 -18.00 -4.74
N ARG A 899 13.51 -18.27 -5.42
CA ARG A 899 12.18 -17.74 -5.08
C ARG A 899 11.83 -17.81 -3.59
N PRO A 900 11.76 -18.99 -2.93
CA PRO A 900 11.41 -19.09 -1.52
C PRO A 900 12.50 -18.53 -0.60
N LEU A 901 13.79 -18.68 -0.95
CA LEU A 901 14.90 -18.18 -0.13
C LEU A 901 14.97 -16.65 -0.13
N ARG A 902 14.60 -16.00 -1.24
CA ARG A 902 14.55 -14.55 -1.40
C ARG A 902 13.37 -13.93 -0.67
N VAL A 903 12.15 -14.42 -0.93
CA VAL A 903 10.94 -13.94 -0.23
C VAL A 903 11.00 -14.26 1.27
N GLY A 904 11.63 -15.37 1.66
CA GLY A 904 11.89 -15.75 3.05
C GLY A 904 13.07 -15.04 3.73
N MET A 905 13.72 -14.07 3.05
CA MET A 905 14.85 -13.28 3.57
C MET A 905 16.09 -14.09 4.00
N VAL A 906 16.24 -15.33 3.52
CA VAL A 906 17.48 -16.11 3.65
C VAL A 906 18.54 -15.56 2.69
N LEU A 907 18.12 -15.13 1.49
CA LEU A 907 18.90 -14.27 0.61
C LEU A 907 18.59 -12.81 0.98
N GLN A 908 19.37 -12.28 1.92
CA GLN A 908 19.12 -10.97 2.57
C GLN A 908 19.31 -9.79 1.60
N ASN A 909 20.37 -9.83 0.80
CA ASN A 909 20.74 -8.77 -0.14
C ASN A 909 20.04 -8.90 -1.49
N VAL A 910 20.42 -8.08 -2.47
CA VAL A 910 20.09 -8.28 -3.89
C VAL A 910 21.18 -9.14 -4.56
N PRO A 911 21.06 -10.48 -4.63
CA PRO A 911 22.04 -11.33 -5.30
C PRO A 911 21.89 -11.26 -6.82
N THR A 912 22.89 -11.77 -7.54
CA THR A 912 22.92 -11.78 -9.01
C THR A 912 23.16 -13.18 -9.56
N MET A 913 22.36 -13.60 -10.53
CA MET A 913 22.64 -14.75 -11.39
C MET A 913 23.30 -14.25 -12.67
N ARG A 914 24.55 -14.66 -12.95
CA ARG A 914 25.37 -14.12 -14.05
C ARG A 914 25.69 -15.23 -15.06
N HIS A 915 25.55 -14.93 -16.35
CA HIS A 915 25.95 -15.84 -17.43
C HIS A 915 27.47 -15.89 -17.54
N ILE A 916 28.03 -17.05 -17.90
CA ILE A 916 29.49 -17.27 -17.99
C ILE A 916 30.24 -16.17 -18.76
N LEU A 917 29.66 -15.62 -19.84
CA LEU A 917 30.36 -14.62 -20.64
C LEU A 917 30.51 -13.26 -19.95
N LEU A 918 29.65 -12.90 -19.00
CA LEU A 918 29.83 -11.66 -18.24
C LEU A 918 31.08 -11.75 -17.35
N ASP A 919 31.28 -12.88 -16.69
CA ASP A 919 32.45 -13.12 -15.84
C ASP A 919 33.72 -13.34 -16.68
N ALA A 920 33.61 -14.11 -17.76
CA ALA A 920 34.72 -14.33 -18.69
C ALA A 920 35.21 -13.04 -19.35
N ALA A 921 34.31 -12.11 -19.68
CA ALA A 921 34.62 -10.81 -20.27
C ALA A 921 35.33 -9.87 -19.29
N VAL A 922 34.97 -9.87 -17.99
CA VAL A 922 35.78 -9.17 -16.97
C VAL A 922 37.19 -9.78 -16.90
N MET A 923 37.32 -11.11 -16.98
CA MET A 923 38.62 -11.78 -16.91
C MET A 923 39.48 -11.61 -18.17
N GLY A 924 38.90 -11.49 -19.36
CA GLY A 924 39.63 -11.22 -20.61
C GLY A 924 38.74 -10.96 -21.83
N ASN A 925 39.29 -10.34 -22.87
CA ASN A 925 38.55 -10.03 -24.09
C ASN A 925 38.20 -11.28 -24.93
N ARG A 926 37.27 -11.14 -25.88
CA ARG A 926 36.79 -12.22 -26.75
C ARG A 926 37.92 -12.95 -27.47
N ALA A 927 38.89 -12.19 -27.99
CA ALA A 927 40.03 -12.72 -28.75
C ALA A 927 40.98 -13.62 -27.93
N SER A 928 40.91 -13.55 -26.59
CA SER A 928 41.62 -14.46 -25.68
C SER A 928 40.96 -15.84 -25.50
N TYR A 929 39.72 -15.99 -25.98
CA TYR A 929 38.96 -17.25 -26.02
C TYR A 929 38.72 -17.72 -27.47
N LYS A 930 38.17 -16.87 -28.35
CA LYS A 930 37.89 -17.18 -29.76
C LYS A 930 38.35 -16.05 -30.69
N LYS A 931 39.19 -16.39 -31.67
CA LYS A 931 39.76 -15.46 -32.66
C LYS A 931 38.90 -15.29 -33.92
N SER A 932 38.00 -16.22 -34.20
CA SER A 932 37.04 -16.11 -35.31
C SER A 932 35.95 -15.09 -34.95
N PRO A 933 35.47 -14.25 -35.89
CA PRO A 933 34.29 -13.40 -35.67
C PRO A 933 32.98 -14.19 -35.53
N GLU A 934 32.98 -15.50 -35.80
CA GLU A 934 31.84 -16.39 -35.54
C GLU A 934 31.51 -16.44 -34.05
N LEU A 935 30.22 -16.56 -33.74
CA LEU A 935 29.66 -16.70 -32.38
C LEU A 935 30.28 -17.87 -31.62
N LEU A 936 30.31 -17.78 -30.29
CA LEU A 936 30.67 -18.90 -29.42
C LEU A 936 29.59 -19.99 -29.44
N THR A 937 29.99 -21.26 -29.57
CA THR A 937 29.09 -22.42 -29.43
C THR A 937 28.95 -22.84 -27.97
N ASP A 938 27.92 -23.60 -27.61
CA ASP A 938 27.77 -24.13 -26.25
C ASP A 938 28.98 -24.96 -25.79
N ASP A 939 29.59 -25.77 -26.67
CA ASP A 939 30.84 -26.49 -26.37
C ASP A 939 32.00 -25.54 -25.99
N GLU A 940 32.11 -24.39 -26.68
CA GLU A 940 33.13 -23.37 -26.37
C GLU A 940 32.80 -22.62 -25.07
N LEU A 941 31.52 -22.40 -24.75
CA LEU A 941 31.07 -21.81 -23.49
C LEU A 941 31.33 -22.75 -22.30
N ASP A 942 31.12 -24.05 -22.48
CA ASP A 942 31.41 -25.09 -21.48
C ASP A 942 32.93 -25.20 -21.22
N GLU A 943 33.77 -25.17 -22.26
CA GLU A 943 35.23 -25.14 -22.09
C GLU A 943 35.73 -23.80 -21.50
N ILE A 944 35.06 -22.66 -21.74
CA ILE A 944 35.34 -21.40 -21.04
C ILE A 944 35.01 -21.52 -19.54
N ALA A 945 33.82 -22.02 -19.19
CA ALA A 945 33.43 -22.24 -17.80
C ALA A 945 34.44 -23.14 -17.07
N LYS A 946 34.79 -24.27 -17.68
CA LYS A 946 35.79 -25.23 -17.20
C LYS A 946 37.20 -24.62 -17.06
N LYS A 947 37.65 -23.81 -18.03
CA LYS A 947 38.95 -23.08 -18.00
C LYS A 947 39.02 -22.08 -16.84
N LEU A 948 37.90 -21.45 -16.49
CA LEU A 948 37.80 -20.45 -15.42
C LEU A 948 37.38 -21.05 -14.05
N ASN A 949 37.14 -22.37 -13.98
CA ASN A 949 36.56 -23.05 -12.80
C ASN A 949 35.21 -22.45 -12.35
N LEU A 950 34.42 -22.01 -13.32
CA LEU A 950 33.07 -21.44 -13.20
C LEU A 950 32.01 -22.44 -13.70
N GLY A 951 30.74 -22.07 -13.57
CA GLY A 951 29.61 -22.73 -14.21
C GLY A 951 29.19 -22.02 -15.51
N ARG A 952 28.20 -22.57 -16.21
CA ARG A 952 27.50 -21.86 -17.29
C ARG A 952 26.66 -20.69 -16.75
N TRP A 953 26.21 -20.83 -15.51
CA TRP A 953 25.61 -19.78 -14.68
C TRP A 953 26.30 -19.70 -13.32
N ASN A 954 26.55 -18.49 -12.83
CA ASN A 954 27.21 -18.23 -11.56
C ASN A 954 26.32 -17.31 -10.70
N PHE A 955 25.94 -17.78 -9.52
CA PHE A 955 25.16 -17.01 -8.55
C PHE A 955 26.08 -16.42 -7.47
N TYR A 956 25.99 -15.10 -7.29
CA TYR A 956 26.75 -14.36 -6.28
C TYR A 956 25.79 -13.74 -5.27
N GLY A 957 26.09 -13.93 -3.98
CA GLY A 957 25.30 -13.39 -2.87
C GLY A 957 26.14 -13.29 -1.60
N ALA A 958 25.50 -12.84 -0.51
CA ALA A 958 26.16 -12.73 0.78
C ALA A 958 25.18 -12.93 1.95
N VAL A 959 25.74 -13.21 3.12
CA VAL A 959 25.03 -13.21 4.40
C VAL A 959 25.62 -12.17 5.34
N TYR A 960 24.77 -11.56 6.14
CA TYR A 960 25.01 -10.37 6.95
C TYR A 960 24.46 -10.60 8.36
N GLY A 961 25.24 -10.27 9.38
CA GLY A 961 24.87 -10.44 10.78
C GLY A 961 25.94 -11.12 11.63
N PRO A 962 25.68 -11.29 12.94
CA PRO A 962 26.50 -12.12 13.81
C PRO A 962 26.69 -13.53 13.26
N GLU A 963 27.84 -14.16 13.57
CA GLU A 963 28.19 -15.47 13.02
C GLU A 963 27.08 -16.54 13.14
N PRO A 964 26.36 -16.72 14.27
CA PRO A 964 25.31 -17.75 14.36
C PRO A 964 24.18 -17.57 13.33
N VAL A 965 23.87 -16.33 12.95
CA VAL A 965 22.85 -16.04 11.91
C VAL A 965 23.41 -16.40 10.54
N ARG A 966 24.65 -15.97 10.24
CA ARG A 966 25.34 -16.27 8.98
C ARG A 966 25.53 -17.78 8.77
N GLN A 967 25.91 -18.53 9.80
CA GLN A 967 26.09 -19.98 9.72
C GLN A 967 24.77 -20.71 9.40
N VAL A 968 23.66 -20.34 10.04
CA VAL A 968 22.34 -20.95 9.76
C VAL A 968 21.87 -20.61 8.34
N MET A 969 22.02 -19.35 7.90
CA MET A 969 21.66 -18.95 6.54
C MET A 969 22.52 -19.67 5.49
N LEU A 970 23.85 -19.73 5.68
CA LEU A 970 24.75 -20.47 4.79
C LEU A 970 24.47 -21.96 4.77
N GLN A 971 24.07 -22.57 5.89
CA GLN A 971 23.65 -23.97 5.92
C GLN A 971 22.42 -24.20 5.03
N VAL A 972 21.39 -23.36 5.13
CA VAL A 972 20.18 -23.45 4.29
C VAL A 972 20.49 -23.21 2.81
N ILE A 973 21.31 -22.19 2.51
CA ILE A 973 21.76 -21.87 1.15
C ILE A 973 22.54 -23.05 0.54
N LYS A 974 23.56 -23.56 1.25
CA LYS A 974 24.37 -24.72 0.83
C LYS A 974 23.48 -25.96 0.63
N GLN A 975 22.60 -26.28 1.57
CA GLN A 975 21.69 -27.43 1.48
C GLN A 975 20.71 -27.32 0.30
N SER A 976 20.22 -26.12 0.00
CA SER A 976 19.25 -25.92 -1.10
C SER A 976 19.94 -25.99 -2.47
N PHE A 977 20.97 -25.18 -2.71
CA PHE A 977 21.60 -25.10 -4.04
C PHE A 977 22.46 -26.30 -4.41
N LEU A 978 23.12 -26.95 -3.44
CA LEU A 978 23.93 -28.16 -3.71
C LEU A 978 23.07 -29.42 -3.91
N SER A 979 21.74 -29.29 -3.97
CA SER A 979 20.85 -30.32 -4.53
C SER A 979 20.85 -30.34 -6.07
N ILE A 980 21.37 -29.29 -6.73
CA ILE A 980 21.61 -29.29 -8.17
C ILE A 980 22.88 -30.09 -8.47
N GLU A 981 22.76 -31.08 -9.36
CA GLU A 981 23.85 -31.98 -9.74
C GLU A 981 25.08 -31.23 -10.26
N GLY A 982 26.22 -31.41 -9.59
CA GLY A 982 27.49 -30.79 -9.97
C GLY A 982 27.62 -29.30 -9.62
N ALA A 983 26.63 -28.72 -8.93
CA ALA A 983 26.78 -27.39 -8.36
C ALA A 983 27.92 -27.36 -7.33
N LYS A 984 28.68 -26.27 -7.30
CA LYS A 984 29.77 -26.05 -6.33
C LYS A 984 29.56 -24.72 -5.63
N TYR A 985 29.96 -24.66 -4.36
CA TYR A 985 29.98 -23.45 -3.54
C TYR A 985 31.42 -23.04 -3.28
N PHE A 986 31.70 -21.73 -3.31
CA PHE A 986 32.99 -21.14 -2.97
C PHE A 986 32.82 -19.85 -2.16
N GLU A 987 33.68 -19.65 -1.17
CA GLU A 987 33.91 -18.35 -0.53
C GLU A 987 35.17 -17.69 -1.15
N PRO A 988 35.39 -16.36 -0.99
CA PRO A 988 36.50 -15.66 -1.66
C PRO A 988 37.89 -16.23 -1.37
N GLN A 989 38.11 -16.78 -0.17
CA GLN A 989 39.36 -17.45 0.20
C GLN A 989 39.62 -18.77 -0.52
N ASP A 990 38.58 -19.42 -1.09
CA ASP A 990 38.72 -20.66 -1.86
C ASP A 990 39.18 -20.39 -3.31
N GLN A 991 39.04 -19.16 -3.78
CA GLN A 991 39.26 -18.73 -5.16
C GLN A 991 39.96 -17.34 -5.20
N PRO A 992 41.16 -17.19 -4.59
CA PRO A 992 41.82 -15.88 -4.45
C PRO A 992 42.09 -15.19 -5.78
N ASP A 993 42.39 -15.95 -6.83
CA ASP A 993 42.66 -15.42 -8.18
C ASP A 993 41.38 -15.10 -9.00
N ASN A 994 40.18 -15.42 -8.48
CA ASN A 994 38.92 -15.13 -9.17
C ASN A 994 38.54 -13.65 -9.00
N LEU A 995 39.02 -12.83 -9.94
CA LEU A 995 38.81 -11.38 -9.99
C LEU A 995 37.35 -10.94 -9.80
N VAL A 996 36.38 -11.71 -10.30
CA VAL A 996 34.95 -11.38 -10.17
C VAL A 996 34.48 -11.65 -8.74
N LEU A 997 34.80 -12.81 -8.15
CA LEU A 997 34.42 -13.09 -6.76
C LEU A 997 35.07 -12.12 -5.77
N GLN A 998 36.34 -11.73 -5.98
CA GLN A 998 36.97 -10.70 -5.15
C GLN A 998 36.30 -9.33 -5.35
N THR A 999 36.05 -8.90 -6.59
CA THR A 999 35.34 -7.62 -6.85
C THR A 999 33.94 -7.63 -6.24
N ARG A 1000 33.18 -8.71 -6.37
CA ARG A 1000 31.84 -8.81 -5.80
C ARG A 1000 31.87 -8.95 -4.27
N HIS A 1001 32.93 -9.49 -3.66
CA HIS A 1001 33.13 -9.43 -2.21
C HIS A 1001 33.26 -7.98 -1.69
N ASP A 1002 33.79 -7.07 -2.49
CA ASP A 1002 33.85 -5.64 -2.14
C ASP A 1002 32.50 -4.94 -2.43
N THR A 1003 31.94 -5.13 -3.63
CA THR A 1003 30.64 -4.56 -4.02
C THR A 1003 29.51 -4.95 -3.06
N LEU A 1004 29.44 -6.22 -2.64
CA LEU A 1004 28.42 -6.74 -1.71
C LEU A 1004 28.57 -6.22 -0.27
N GLN A 1005 29.61 -5.45 0.06
CA GLN A 1005 29.75 -4.72 1.34
C GLN A 1005 29.88 -3.21 1.16
N GLY A 1006 29.42 -2.67 0.01
CA GLY A 1006 29.45 -1.23 -0.22
C GLY A 1006 30.85 -0.65 -0.43
N ILE A 1007 31.82 -1.47 -0.87
CA ILE A 1007 33.14 -0.98 -1.28
C ILE A 1007 33.10 -0.79 -2.82
N PRO A 1008 33.15 0.45 -3.32
CA PRO A 1008 32.95 0.76 -4.74
C PRO A 1008 34.17 0.42 -5.59
N SER A 1009 33.93 -0.13 -6.77
CA SER A 1009 34.98 -0.51 -7.74
C SER A 1009 34.69 0.02 -9.15
N THR A 1010 35.66 -0.13 -10.06
CA THR A 1010 35.50 0.03 -11.51
C THR A 1010 35.96 -1.22 -12.29
N THR A 1011 36.41 -2.28 -11.61
CA THR A 1011 36.99 -3.49 -12.24
C THR A 1011 36.08 -4.12 -13.29
N GLU A 1012 34.76 -4.14 -13.06
CA GLU A 1012 33.83 -4.77 -13.99
C GLU A 1012 33.67 -4.02 -15.33
N LEU A 1013 34.12 -2.77 -15.46
CA LEU A 1013 34.11 -2.05 -16.75
C LEU A 1013 34.84 -2.83 -17.86
N ARG A 1014 35.78 -3.70 -17.48
CA ARG A 1014 36.52 -4.61 -18.36
C ARG A 1014 35.65 -5.52 -19.24
N TRP A 1015 34.39 -5.84 -18.87
CA TRP A 1015 33.53 -6.63 -19.77
C TRP A 1015 33.14 -5.87 -21.05
N VAL A 1016 33.20 -4.54 -21.04
CA VAL A 1016 32.96 -3.73 -22.24
C VAL A 1016 34.05 -3.98 -23.30
N ASP A 1017 35.30 -4.22 -22.87
CA ASP A 1017 36.43 -4.59 -23.74
C ASP A 1017 36.34 -6.01 -24.34
N TRP A 1018 35.18 -6.68 -24.25
CA TRP A 1018 34.92 -7.93 -24.98
C TRP A 1018 35.20 -7.77 -26.48
N LEU A 1019 34.80 -6.63 -27.06
CA LEU A 1019 35.07 -6.25 -28.45
C LEU A 1019 36.03 -5.04 -28.55
N PRO A 1020 36.81 -4.91 -29.64
CA PRO A 1020 37.51 -3.67 -29.97
C PRO A 1020 36.55 -2.48 -30.05
N ASN A 1021 36.97 -1.30 -29.56
CA ASN A 1021 36.10 -0.13 -29.40
C ASN A 1021 34.78 -0.45 -28.68
N GLY A 1022 34.85 -1.41 -27.75
CA GLY A 1022 33.71 -1.94 -27.03
C GLY A 1022 32.84 -0.84 -26.45
N SER A 1023 31.54 -0.98 -26.69
CA SER A 1023 30.49 -0.07 -26.27
C SER A 1023 29.29 -0.91 -25.90
N HIS A 1024 28.69 -0.67 -24.74
CA HIS A 1024 27.54 -1.45 -24.29
C HIS A 1024 26.23 -0.68 -24.41
N LEU A 1025 25.17 -1.43 -24.69
CA LEU A 1025 23.78 -1.02 -24.66
C LEU A 1025 23.02 -1.99 -23.76
N PHE A 1026 22.18 -1.48 -22.86
CA PHE A 1026 21.38 -2.33 -21.98
C PHE A 1026 19.95 -2.51 -22.50
N PHE A 1027 19.57 -3.75 -22.70
CA PHE A 1027 18.17 -4.16 -22.70
C PHE A 1027 17.84 -4.67 -21.29
N SER A 1028 16.72 -4.26 -20.69
CA SER A 1028 16.47 -4.46 -19.25
C SER A 1028 15.00 -4.72 -18.89
N PRO A 1029 14.37 -5.79 -19.42
CA PRO A 1029 13.04 -6.22 -19.02
C PRO A 1029 13.02 -6.74 -17.58
N ILE A 1030 11.83 -6.66 -16.98
CA ILE A 1030 11.51 -7.32 -15.72
C ILE A 1030 11.02 -8.75 -15.99
N ALA A 1031 11.53 -9.70 -15.20
CA ALA A 1031 11.05 -11.08 -15.12
C ALA A 1031 10.46 -11.36 -13.73
N LYS A 1032 9.62 -12.39 -13.63
CA LYS A 1032 9.20 -12.97 -12.34
C LYS A 1032 10.34 -13.80 -11.76
N VAL A 1033 10.43 -13.94 -10.44
CA VAL A 1033 11.30 -14.97 -9.83
C VAL A 1033 10.64 -16.34 -10.04
N SER A 1034 10.78 -16.92 -11.23
CA SER A 1034 10.25 -18.22 -11.65
C SER A 1034 11.17 -18.84 -12.71
N GLY A 1035 11.42 -20.14 -12.62
CA GLY A 1035 12.29 -20.84 -13.57
C GLY A 1035 11.83 -20.70 -15.02
N ASP A 1036 10.52 -20.85 -15.26
CA ASP A 1036 9.94 -20.79 -16.61
C ASP A 1036 10.06 -19.39 -17.25
N ASP A 1037 9.77 -18.34 -16.48
CA ASP A 1037 9.79 -16.93 -16.94
C ASP A 1037 11.24 -16.47 -17.22
N ALA A 1038 12.19 -16.90 -16.38
CA ALA A 1038 13.62 -16.66 -16.57
C ALA A 1038 14.18 -17.38 -17.80
N VAL A 1039 13.84 -18.66 -17.99
CA VAL A 1039 14.27 -19.44 -19.17
C VAL A 1039 13.65 -18.89 -20.45
N ALA A 1040 12.34 -18.61 -20.47
CA ALA A 1040 11.67 -18.08 -21.66
C ALA A 1040 12.25 -16.72 -22.09
N GLN A 1041 12.58 -15.85 -21.14
CA GLN A 1041 13.18 -14.55 -21.43
C GLN A 1041 14.66 -14.68 -21.83
N TYR A 1042 15.42 -15.62 -21.25
CA TYR A 1042 16.77 -15.98 -21.70
C TYR A 1042 16.79 -16.53 -23.13
N GLU A 1043 15.93 -17.49 -23.46
CA GLU A 1043 15.85 -18.10 -24.80
C GLU A 1043 15.52 -17.06 -25.88
N VAL A 1044 14.54 -16.19 -25.64
CA VAL A 1044 14.19 -15.09 -26.56
C VAL A 1044 15.37 -14.13 -26.74
N THR A 1045 15.99 -13.68 -25.64
CA THR A 1045 17.08 -12.69 -25.70
C THR A 1045 18.34 -13.26 -26.34
N ARG A 1046 18.77 -14.48 -25.96
CA ARG A 1046 19.87 -15.21 -26.58
C ARG A 1046 19.65 -15.39 -28.09
N LYS A 1047 18.48 -15.89 -28.50
CA LYS A 1047 18.15 -16.12 -29.91
C LYS A 1047 18.28 -14.83 -30.75
N ARG A 1048 17.79 -13.69 -30.26
CA ARG A 1048 17.91 -12.43 -31.02
C ARG A 1048 19.35 -11.92 -31.06
N CYS A 1049 20.16 -12.11 -30.00
CA CYS A 1049 21.60 -11.83 -30.05
C CYS A 1049 22.29 -12.66 -31.13
N GLU A 1050 21.99 -13.96 -31.20
CA GLU A 1050 22.52 -14.88 -32.23
C GLU A 1050 22.04 -14.50 -33.64
N GLU A 1051 20.80 -14.03 -33.82
CA GLU A 1051 20.30 -13.45 -35.08
C GLU A 1051 21.10 -12.20 -35.48
N ALA A 1052 21.33 -11.26 -34.55
CA ALA A 1052 22.08 -10.00 -34.77
C ALA A 1052 23.61 -10.14 -34.81
N LYS A 1053 24.15 -11.34 -34.56
CA LYS A 1053 25.59 -11.66 -34.52
C LYS A 1053 26.35 -10.99 -33.37
N PHE A 1054 25.78 -11.05 -32.17
CA PHE A 1054 26.46 -10.79 -30.91
C PHE A 1054 26.39 -12.04 -30.01
N ASP A 1055 27.43 -12.30 -29.21
CA ASP A 1055 27.34 -13.33 -28.17
C ASP A 1055 26.39 -12.84 -27.06
N PHE A 1056 25.60 -13.74 -26.47
CA PHE A 1056 24.73 -13.36 -25.34
C PHE A 1056 25.56 -13.10 -24.08
N ILE A 1057 25.40 -11.92 -23.48
CA ILE A 1057 25.95 -11.55 -22.18
C ILE A 1057 24.81 -10.97 -21.35
N GLY A 1058 24.65 -11.40 -20.10
CA GLY A 1058 23.63 -10.85 -19.23
C GLY A 1058 23.62 -11.38 -17.79
N THR A 1059 22.78 -10.77 -16.97
CA THR A 1059 22.55 -11.14 -15.58
C THR A 1059 21.12 -10.88 -15.13
N PHE A 1060 20.59 -11.75 -14.27
CA PHE A 1060 19.39 -11.46 -13.48
C PHE A 1060 19.82 -10.88 -12.12
N VAL A 1061 19.39 -9.65 -11.84
CA VAL A 1061 19.57 -8.98 -10.55
C VAL A 1061 18.28 -9.15 -9.75
N ILE A 1062 18.36 -9.75 -8.56
CA ILE A 1062 17.21 -10.42 -7.93
C ILE A 1062 16.65 -9.58 -6.78
N GLY A 1063 15.61 -8.80 -7.07
CA GLY A 1063 14.84 -8.08 -6.05
C GLY A 1063 13.95 -9.03 -5.24
N MET A 1064 12.91 -8.50 -4.56
CA MET A 1064 12.13 -9.31 -3.62
C MET A 1064 11.14 -10.27 -4.29
N ARG A 1065 10.60 -9.88 -5.46
CA ARG A 1065 9.50 -10.59 -6.15
C ARG A 1065 9.63 -10.59 -7.67
N GLU A 1066 10.56 -9.81 -8.21
CA GLU A 1066 10.94 -9.78 -9.61
C GLU A 1066 12.45 -10.04 -9.76
N MET A 1067 12.90 -10.07 -11.01
CA MET A 1067 14.32 -9.96 -11.37
C MET A 1067 14.46 -8.94 -12.49
N HIS A 1068 15.42 -8.03 -12.36
CA HIS A 1068 15.84 -7.18 -13.46
C HIS A 1068 16.80 -7.99 -14.34
N HIS A 1069 16.38 -8.36 -15.56
CA HIS A 1069 17.23 -9.10 -16.49
C HIS A 1069 18.01 -8.12 -17.37
N ILE A 1070 19.25 -7.85 -17.00
CA ILE A 1070 20.13 -6.92 -17.71
C ILE A 1070 20.88 -7.69 -18.79
N VAL A 1071 20.46 -7.53 -20.05
CA VAL A 1071 21.16 -8.04 -21.23
C VAL A 1071 22.14 -6.98 -21.72
N CYS A 1072 23.41 -7.36 -21.80
CA CYS A 1072 24.55 -6.49 -22.05
C CYS A 1072 24.97 -6.60 -23.53
N ILE A 1073 24.33 -5.82 -24.41
CA ILE A 1073 24.61 -5.82 -25.85
C ILE A 1073 25.93 -5.06 -26.08
N VAL A 1074 27.03 -5.78 -26.24
CA VAL A 1074 28.34 -5.18 -26.56
C VAL A 1074 28.52 -5.11 -28.09
N PHE A 1075 28.81 -3.91 -28.60
CA PHE A 1075 29.05 -3.62 -30.01
C PHE A 1075 30.31 -2.76 -30.20
N ASP A 1076 30.80 -2.65 -31.43
CA ASP A 1076 31.88 -1.73 -31.81
C ASP A 1076 31.24 -0.41 -32.30
N ARG A 1077 31.43 0.70 -31.57
CA ARG A 1077 30.87 2.02 -31.95
C ARG A 1077 31.42 2.59 -33.26
N LYS A 1078 32.58 2.11 -33.73
CA LYS A 1078 33.25 2.59 -34.95
C LYS A 1078 32.86 1.77 -36.19
N ASP A 1079 32.21 0.62 -36.04
CA ASP A 1079 31.52 -0.07 -37.14
C ASP A 1079 30.04 0.38 -37.23
N PRO A 1080 29.63 1.09 -38.31
CA PRO A 1080 28.24 1.46 -38.53
C PRO A 1080 27.30 0.27 -38.68
N ASP A 1081 27.78 -0.91 -39.10
CA ASP A 1081 26.93 -2.10 -39.17
C ASP A 1081 26.69 -2.70 -37.78
N SER A 1082 27.72 -2.82 -36.94
CA SER A 1082 27.58 -3.18 -35.52
C SER A 1082 26.58 -2.28 -34.80
N ARG A 1083 26.66 -0.95 -34.99
CA ARG A 1083 25.67 0.00 -34.47
C ARG A 1083 24.26 -0.27 -34.97
N ARG A 1084 24.06 -0.47 -36.28
CA ARG A 1084 22.74 -0.82 -36.86
C ARG A 1084 22.18 -2.13 -36.32
N ARG A 1085 23.00 -3.18 -36.21
CA ARG A 1085 22.57 -4.50 -35.68
C ARG A 1085 22.21 -4.40 -34.19
N ALA A 1086 22.96 -3.63 -33.40
CA ALA A 1086 22.64 -3.37 -32.00
C ALA A 1086 21.33 -2.57 -31.84
N HIS A 1087 21.09 -1.57 -32.70
CA HIS A 1087 19.85 -0.80 -32.71
C HIS A 1087 18.65 -1.66 -33.15
N TRP A 1088 18.79 -2.48 -34.19
CA TRP A 1088 17.77 -3.47 -34.58
C TRP A 1088 17.46 -4.44 -33.44
N LEU A 1089 18.50 -4.94 -32.76
CA LEU A 1089 18.39 -5.93 -31.69
C LEU A 1089 17.56 -5.38 -30.52
N ILE A 1090 17.91 -4.22 -29.95
CA ILE A 1090 17.14 -3.67 -28.83
C ILE A 1090 15.69 -3.38 -29.22
N ARG A 1091 15.45 -2.86 -30.43
CA ARG A 1091 14.09 -2.56 -30.92
C ARG A 1091 13.23 -3.82 -31.04
N THR A 1092 13.79 -4.89 -31.61
CA THR A 1092 13.11 -6.19 -31.77
C THR A 1092 12.89 -6.86 -30.41
N LEU A 1093 13.83 -6.73 -29.47
CA LEU A 1093 13.70 -7.27 -28.13
C LEU A 1093 12.58 -6.61 -27.31
N ILE A 1094 12.40 -5.29 -27.44
CA ILE A 1094 11.29 -4.56 -26.81
C ILE A 1094 9.94 -5.05 -27.34
N ASP A 1095 9.82 -5.21 -28.67
CA ASP A 1095 8.58 -5.68 -29.28
C ASP A 1095 8.29 -7.15 -28.87
N ASP A 1096 9.28 -8.04 -28.90
CA ASP A 1096 9.18 -9.43 -28.40
C ASP A 1096 8.81 -9.50 -26.91
N ALA A 1097 9.32 -8.60 -26.08
CA ALA A 1097 9.05 -8.57 -24.65
C ALA A 1097 7.63 -8.08 -24.34
N ALA A 1098 7.20 -7.01 -25.01
CA ALA A 1098 5.85 -6.46 -24.88
C ALA A 1098 4.78 -7.47 -25.32
N GLU A 1099 5.00 -8.20 -26.42
CA GLU A 1099 4.11 -9.30 -26.86
C GLU A 1099 3.92 -10.40 -25.80
N ARG A 1100 4.87 -10.54 -24.86
CA ARG A 1100 4.88 -11.55 -23.79
C ARG A 1100 4.52 -10.97 -22.41
N GLY A 1101 4.21 -9.68 -22.33
CA GLY A 1101 3.87 -8.98 -21.09
C GLY A 1101 5.06 -8.66 -20.17
N TRP A 1102 6.29 -8.71 -20.70
CA TRP A 1102 7.48 -8.19 -20.02
C TRP A 1102 7.70 -6.72 -20.44
N GLY A 1103 8.11 -5.87 -19.50
CA GLY A 1103 8.41 -4.46 -19.75
C GLY A 1103 9.69 -4.01 -19.07
N GLU A 1104 10.35 -3.00 -19.64
CA GLU A 1104 11.67 -2.54 -19.23
C GLU A 1104 11.60 -1.48 -18.13
N TYR A 1105 12.51 -1.57 -17.14
CA TYR A 1105 12.57 -0.62 -16.01
C TYR A 1105 13.34 0.68 -16.35
N ARG A 1106 14.27 0.61 -17.31
CA ARG A 1106 15.10 1.72 -17.79
C ARG A 1106 15.66 1.40 -19.18
N THR A 1107 15.92 2.43 -19.99
CA THR A 1107 16.36 2.24 -21.38
C THR A 1107 17.15 3.44 -21.93
N HIS A 1108 17.77 3.24 -23.09
CA HIS A 1108 18.57 4.23 -23.81
C HIS A 1108 17.69 5.31 -24.47
N LEU A 1109 18.21 6.54 -24.57
CA LEU A 1109 17.58 7.68 -25.26
C LEU A 1109 16.92 7.30 -26.60
N ALA A 1110 17.55 6.41 -27.36
CA ALA A 1110 17.12 6.02 -28.69
C ALA A 1110 15.79 5.24 -28.74
N VAL A 1111 15.37 4.62 -27.64
CA VAL A 1111 14.20 3.72 -27.56
C VAL A 1111 13.21 4.08 -26.44
N MET A 1112 13.44 5.18 -25.73
CA MET A 1112 12.50 5.74 -24.74
C MET A 1112 11.08 5.88 -25.30
N ASP A 1113 10.94 6.33 -26.55
CA ASP A 1113 9.65 6.51 -27.24
C ASP A 1113 8.97 5.21 -27.68
N GLN A 1114 9.71 4.10 -27.73
CA GLN A 1114 9.15 2.78 -28.04
C GLN A 1114 8.66 2.12 -26.75
N ILE A 1115 9.46 2.15 -25.68
CA ILE A 1115 9.08 1.58 -24.39
C ILE A 1115 7.95 2.37 -23.74
N ALA A 1116 7.89 3.70 -23.88
CA ALA A 1116 6.72 4.47 -23.45
C ALA A 1116 5.39 4.01 -24.11
N LYS A 1117 5.45 3.35 -25.28
CA LYS A 1117 4.30 2.80 -26.00
C LYS A 1117 4.01 1.32 -25.68
N THR A 1118 4.90 0.61 -24.98
CA THR A 1118 4.59 -0.74 -24.45
C THR A 1118 3.70 -0.65 -23.21
N TYR A 1119 3.87 0.40 -22.38
CA TYR A 1119 2.99 0.76 -21.27
C TYR A 1119 1.65 1.42 -21.72
N SER A 1120 1.03 0.88 -22.77
CA SER A 1120 -0.12 1.47 -23.49
C SER A 1120 -1.51 1.09 -22.95
N PHE A 1121 -1.60 0.56 -21.72
CA PHE A 1121 -2.87 0.18 -21.09
C PHE A 1121 -3.92 1.31 -21.10
N ASN A 1122 -5.18 0.93 -21.37
CA ASN A 1122 -6.33 1.82 -21.49
C ASN A 1122 -6.07 3.02 -22.44
N ASP A 1123 -5.58 2.72 -23.65
CA ASP A 1123 -5.09 3.69 -24.63
C ASP A 1123 -4.11 4.70 -23.99
N ASN A 1124 -2.93 4.21 -23.64
CA ASN A 1124 -1.80 5.03 -23.19
C ASN A 1124 -2.13 5.91 -21.97
N ALA A 1125 -3.00 5.45 -21.07
CA ALA A 1125 -3.49 6.24 -19.93
C ALA A 1125 -2.36 6.73 -19.02
N GLN A 1126 -1.32 5.92 -18.81
CA GLN A 1126 -0.12 6.28 -18.05
C GLN A 1126 0.65 7.44 -18.71
N LEU A 1127 0.90 7.37 -20.02
CA LEU A 1127 1.58 8.44 -20.76
C LEU A 1127 0.76 9.74 -20.72
N LYS A 1128 -0.54 9.66 -21.03
CA LYS A 1128 -1.47 10.79 -21.01
C LYS A 1128 -1.63 11.45 -19.62
N LEU A 1129 -1.38 10.72 -18.53
CA LEU A 1129 -1.32 11.30 -17.19
C LEU A 1129 0.00 12.07 -16.97
N ASN A 1130 1.14 11.48 -17.34
CA ASN A 1130 2.45 12.12 -17.23
C ASN A 1130 2.54 13.38 -18.11
N GLU A 1131 1.98 13.37 -19.33
CA GLU A 1131 1.86 14.54 -20.20
C GLU A 1131 1.05 15.68 -19.54
N LYS A 1132 -0.07 15.37 -18.88
CA LYS A 1132 -0.85 16.39 -18.13
C LYS A 1132 -0.08 17.01 -16.98
N ILE A 1133 0.70 16.22 -16.25
CA ILE A 1133 1.56 16.71 -15.16
C ILE A 1133 2.71 17.55 -15.74
N LYS A 1134 3.30 17.11 -16.86
CA LYS A 1134 4.36 17.83 -17.58
C LYS A 1134 3.89 19.19 -18.06
N GLU A 1135 2.75 19.27 -18.73
CA GLU A 1135 2.16 20.55 -19.20
C GLU A 1135 1.79 21.50 -18.05
N ALA A 1136 1.42 20.96 -16.87
CA ALA A 1136 1.09 21.76 -15.70
C ALA A 1136 2.32 22.35 -14.99
N LEU A 1137 3.44 21.62 -14.95
CA LEU A 1137 4.68 22.06 -14.30
C LEU A 1137 5.65 22.78 -15.25
N ASP A 1138 5.60 22.48 -16.55
CA ASP A 1138 6.47 23.04 -17.59
C ASP A 1138 5.68 23.36 -18.88
N PRO A 1139 4.83 24.40 -18.86
CA PRO A 1139 4.02 24.80 -20.02
C PRO A 1139 4.85 25.33 -21.21
N LYS A 1140 6.17 25.49 -21.04
CA LYS A 1140 7.12 25.86 -22.11
C LYS A 1140 7.97 24.68 -22.59
N GLY A 1141 7.82 23.49 -21.99
CA GLY A 1141 8.49 22.26 -22.42
C GLY A 1141 10.01 22.28 -22.32
N ILE A 1142 10.60 23.17 -21.51
CA ILE A 1142 12.04 23.42 -21.50
C ILE A 1142 12.84 22.30 -20.83
N LEU A 1143 12.32 21.67 -19.77
CA LEU A 1143 13.09 20.69 -18.99
C LEU A 1143 12.98 19.31 -19.64
N SER A 1144 14.11 18.73 -20.05
CA SER A 1144 14.23 17.35 -20.55
C SER A 1144 13.10 16.83 -21.46
N PRO A 1145 12.68 17.55 -22.52
CA PRO A 1145 11.63 17.08 -23.43
C PRO A 1145 11.97 15.70 -24.02
N GLY A 1146 10.98 14.79 -24.01
CA GLY A 1146 11.11 13.43 -24.53
C GLY A 1146 11.78 12.42 -23.59
N LYS A 1147 12.23 12.82 -22.38
CA LYS A 1147 12.72 11.85 -21.38
C LYS A 1147 11.63 10.81 -21.09
N ASN A 1148 11.96 9.54 -21.34
CA ASN A 1148 11.06 8.40 -21.22
C ASN A 1148 9.72 8.57 -21.97
N GLY A 1149 9.77 9.20 -23.14
CA GLY A 1149 8.64 9.36 -24.06
C GLY A 1149 7.60 10.41 -23.65
N VAL A 1150 7.83 11.18 -22.57
CA VAL A 1150 6.93 12.27 -22.17
C VAL A 1150 7.33 13.56 -22.90
N TRP A 1151 6.50 13.98 -23.85
CA TRP A 1151 6.73 15.16 -24.69
C TRP A 1151 5.83 16.34 -24.29
N PRO A 1152 6.36 17.59 -24.33
CA PRO A 1152 5.51 18.79 -24.26
C PRO A 1152 4.58 18.84 -25.48
N LYS A 1153 3.34 19.27 -25.29
CA LYS A 1153 2.25 19.24 -26.28
C LYS A 1153 2.53 19.98 -27.60
N HIS A 1154 3.47 20.92 -27.59
CA HIS A 1154 3.89 21.70 -28.75
C HIS A 1154 5.13 21.12 -29.47
N MET A 1155 5.68 20.00 -28.99
CA MET A 1155 6.80 19.28 -29.59
C MET A 1155 6.32 17.89 -30.07
N ASN A 1156 6.42 17.62 -31.37
CA ASN A 1156 6.05 16.32 -31.91
C ASN A 1156 7.23 15.34 -31.81
N ALA A 1157 7.04 14.21 -31.11
CA ALA A 1157 8.05 13.16 -30.97
C ALA A 1157 8.57 12.63 -32.34
N GLU A 1158 7.71 12.66 -33.37
CA GLU A 1158 8.05 12.21 -34.73
C GLU A 1158 9.14 13.08 -35.38
N ASP A 1159 9.23 14.37 -35.03
CA ASP A 1159 10.27 15.30 -35.54
C ASP A 1159 11.65 14.97 -34.96
N TYR A 1160 11.68 14.28 -33.81
CA TYR A 1160 12.87 13.84 -33.09
C TYR A 1160 13.11 12.33 -33.24
N LYS A 1161 12.61 11.72 -34.32
CA LYS A 1161 12.91 10.32 -34.67
C LYS A 1161 14.40 10.09 -34.84
N VAL A 1162 14.87 9.01 -34.22
CA VAL A 1162 16.27 8.59 -34.24
C VAL A 1162 16.58 7.96 -35.60
N PRO A 1163 17.60 8.43 -36.34
CA PRO A 1163 18.01 7.80 -37.59
C PRO A 1163 18.60 6.42 -37.33
N VAL A 1164 18.45 5.53 -38.32
CA VAL A 1164 18.91 4.12 -38.33
C VAL A 1164 20.02 3.97 -39.36
#